data_AF-A0A2G8MZ97-F1
#
_entry.id   AF-A0A2G8MZ97-F1
#
_cell.length_a   1.000
_cell.length_b   1.000
_cell.length_c   1.000
_cell.angle_alpha   90.00
_cell.angle_beta   90.00
_cell.angle_gamma   90.00
#
_symmetry.space_group_name_H-M   'P 1'
#
loop_
_entity.id
_entity.type
_entity.pdbx_description
1 polymer ?
#
loop_
_entity_poly.entity_id
_entity_poly.type
_entity_poly.pdbx_seq_one_letter_code
_entity_poly.pdbx_strand_id
1 'polypeptide(L)'
;MNALTQAAASANSPLNINLTDFIDEFGDELLESLNRSNPPVYTGSINEQRQAVMANLKRTPFVAQAEVVQAIAALLLDRNEQAAIINAEMGTGKTMMAIAVAAVMHASGYRRTLVISPPHLVYKWRREILETTPDARVWVLNGPDTLVKLLKLRDQSGQTYDGRPEFFILGRVRMRMGFHWRLACWKRRTAGGQLLAACPDCGQVLEDLEGNLVTVDEFERGDRRRNCTACNAALWTLMRPGKADGGDRRSTILKSMCRIPTIGPVRADRLLNDFGEDFLASMLVDNVSEFINLMDAKGNFVFSDRQAKRMERAMANIEFGFGEGGYQPTEFIKRYLPDGFFDLLVVDEGHEYKNSGSAQGQAMGVLAAKARKTLLLTGTLMGGYADDLFYLLFRILTQRMIEDGYRPNARGSMAPAAMSFMRDHGVLKDIYTERDGDSHKTAKGKKLSVRTVKAPGFGPKGIHRFVLPFTVFLKLKDIGGNVLPSYQEEFIDVPMAPEQASAYLRLAATLTAELRQALARRDTTLLGVVLNVLLAWPDCCFRSEMVKHPRTRDTLAFVPALFGDDELMPKEQALLNLCLEEKAKGRKVLAYTVYSGTRDTTSRLKKVLEQAGLRVAVLRATVETARREDWILDQVDRGIDVLLTNPELVKTGLDLLDFPTIAFLQTGYNVYTLQQAARRSWRIGQKHPVRVIFFGYAGSSQITCLQLMAKKIAVAQSTSGDVPESGLDSLNQDGDSVEMALARQLIAT
;
A
#
# COMPACT_ATOMS: atom_id res chain seq x y z
N MET A 1 -19.50 78.26 -14.94
CA MET A 1 -19.54 78.25 -13.47
C MET A 1 -20.98 78.06 -13.04
N ASN A 2 -21.24 77.06 -12.21
CA ASN A 2 -22.52 76.67 -11.58
C ASN A 2 -23.70 76.35 -12.51
N ALA A 3 -24.08 75.07 -12.56
CA ALA A 3 -25.26 74.55 -11.87
C ALA A 3 -25.85 73.32 -12.59
N LEU A 4 -26.14 72.29 -11.79
CA LEU A 4 -27.21 71.30 -11.99
C LEU A 4 -27.05 70.26 -13.10
N THR A 5 -26.48 69.11 -12.72
CA THR A 5 -27.11 67.83 -13.05
C THR A 5 -27.23 66.99 -11.80
N GLN A 6 -28.46 66.54 -11.59
CA GLN A 6 -29.02 66.01 -10.35
C GLN A 6 -28.37 64.73 -9.87
N ALA A 7 -28.38 64.58 -8.55
CA ALA A 7 -28.35 63.32 -7.86
C ALA A 7 -29.41 62.37 -8.43
N ALA A 8 -28.95 61.26 -9.01
CA ALA A 8 -29.71 60.03 -9.10
C ALA A 8 -29.16 59.11 -8.02
N ALA A 9 -30.00 58.84 -7.02
CA ALA A 9 -29.76 57.91 -5.94
C ALA A 9 -29.29 56.54 -6.47
N SER A 10 -28.06 56.13 -6.14
CA SER A 10 -27.72 54.71 -6.16
C SER A 10 -28.32 54.09 -4.90
N ALA A 11 -29.48 53.47 -5.09
CA ALA A 11 -30.11 52.61 -4.09
C ALA A 11 -29.06 51.66 -3.49
N ASN A 12 -28.95 51.65 -2.16
CA ASN A 12 -28.26 50.61 -1.41
C ASN A 12 -28.87 49.26 -1.82
N SER A 13 -28.11 48.46 -2.58
CA SER A 13 -28.40 47.04 -2.73
C SER A 13 -28.25 46.37 -1.35
N PRO A 14 -29.30 45.77 -0.77
CA PRO A 14 -29.24 45.19 0.57
C PRO A 14 -28.59 43.79 0.61
N LEU A 15 -27.79 43.41 -0.39
CA LEU A 15 -27.27 42.05 -0.55
C LEU A 15 -25.79 42.01 -0.94
N ASN A 16 -24.94 42.77 -0.24
CA ASN A 16 -23.50 42.53 -0.24
C ASN A 16 -23.08 41.98 1.12
N ILE A 17 -23.55 40.78 1.44
CA ILE A 17 -23.03 39.99 2.56
C ILE A 17 -21.76 39.29 2.04
N ASN A 18 -20.65 39.40 2.75
CA ASN A 18 -19.44 38.65 2.42
C ASN A 18 -19.69 37.16 2.66
N LEU A 19 -19.05 36.28 1.88
CA LEU A 19 -19.24 34.83 1.97
C LEU A 19 -19.00 34.29 3.39
N THR A 20 -18.04 34.87 4.13
CA THR A 20 -17.77 34.49 5.53
C THR A 20 -18.96 34.82 6.41
N ASP A 21 -19.42 36.08 6.38
CA ASP A 21 -20.57 36.53 7.16
C ASP A 21 -21.87 35.77 6.79
N PHE A 22 -22.02 35.42 5.51
CA PHE A 22 -23.15 34.61 5.03
C PHE A 22 -23.09 33.16 5.53
N ILE A 23 -21.91 32.55 5.58
CA ILE A 23 -21.74 31.20 6.13
C ILE A 23 -21.94 31.22 7.65
N ASP A 24 -21.49 32.26 8.34
CA ASP A 24 -21.68 32.38 9.80
C ASP A 24 -23.16 32.63 10.14
N GLU A 25 -23.88 33.40 9.34
CA GLU A 25 -25.29 33.74 9.57
C GLU A 25 -26.26 32.62 9.14
N PHE A 26 -26.02 31.96 7.99
CA PHE A 26 -26.93 30.97 7.41
C PHE A 26 -26.37 29.53 7.41
N GLY A 27 -25.19 29.32 8.00
CA GLY A 27 -24.48 28.05 7.96
C GLY A 27 -25.30 26.89 8.51
N ASP A 28 -25.95 27.06 9.66
CA ASP A 28 -26.76 26.02 10.29
C ASP A 28 -27.96 25.63 9.44
N GLU A 29 -28.68 26.59 8.85
CA GLU A 29 -29.80 26.32 7.94
C GLU A 29 -29.35 25.64 6.65
N LEU A 30 -28.21 26.05 6.09
CA LEU A 30 -27.60 25.41 4.92
C LEU A 30 -27.20 23.98 5.24
N LEU A 31 -26.62 23.73 6.41
CA LEU A 31 -26.17 22.43 6.85
C LEU A 31 -27.37 21.51 7.16
N GLU A 32 -28.44 22.05 7.72
CA GLU A 32 -29.69 21.33 7.93
C GLU A 32 -30.38 20.98 6.60
N SER A 33 -30.42 21.92 5.65
CA SER A 33 -30.92 21.69 4.29
C SER A 33 -30.09 20.63 3.54
N LEU A 34 -28.77 20.66 3.70
CA LEU A 34 -27.85 19.65 3.17
C LEU A 34 -28.11 18.27 3.78
N ASN A 35 -28.33 18.19 5.10
CA ASN A 35 -28.66 16.95 5.80
C ASN A 35 -30.03 16.39 5.40
N ARG A 36 -31.04 17.24 5.16
CA ARG A 36 -32.35 16.80 4.66
C ARG A 36 -32.28 16.28 3.24
N SER A 37 -31.51 16.94 2.38
CA SER A 37 -31.32 16.49 0.99
C SER A 37 -30.43 15.25 0.87
N ASN A 38 -29.58 14.98 1.87
CA ASN A 38 -28.65 13.84 1.88
C ASN A 38 -28.58 13.21 3.28
N PRO A 39 -29.62 12.48 3.69
CA PRO A 39 -29.64 11.88 5.03
C PRO A 39 -28.51 10.86 5.17
N PRO A 40 -27.78 10.86 6.30
CA PRO A 40 -26.73 9.88 6.55
C PRO A 40 -27.32 8.47 6.59
N VAL A 41 -26.59 7.49 6.05
CA VAL A 41 -27.02 6.09 6.01
C VAL A 41 -27.10 5.50 7.43
N TYR A 42 -26.27 5.99 8.34
CA TYR A 42 -26.22 5.59 9.73
C TYR A 42 -26.21 6.81 10.64
N THR A 43 -27.10 6.83 11.63
CA THR A 43 -27.33 7.96 12.54
C THR A 43 -26.88 7.68 13.97
N GLY A 44 -26.11 6.60 14.21
CA GLY A 44 -25.73 6.14 15.55
C GLY A 44 -26.77 5.22 16.21
N SER A 45 -27.85 4.86 15.51
CA SER A 45 -28.82 3.88 16.00
C SER A 45 -28.27 2.46 15.88
N ILE A 46 -27.83 1.87 17.00
CA ILE A 46 -27.23 0.54 17.05
C ILE A 46 -28.26 -0.52 16.61
N ASN A 47 -27.87 -1.39 15.67
CA ASN A 47 -28.61 -2.62 15.40
C ASN A 47 -28.18 -3.71 16.39
N GLU A 48 -29.10 -4.12 17.26
CA GLU A 48 -28.89 -5.12 18.32
C GLU A 48 -28.37 -6.47 17.80
N GLN A 49 -28.86 -6.94 16.64
CA GLN A 49 -28.42 -8.21 16.07
C GLN A 49 -26.95 -8.13 15.62
N ARG A 50 -26.56 -7.03 14.97
CA ARG A 50 -25.16 -6.79 14.57
C ARG A 50 -24.26 -6.65 15.80
N GLN A 51 -24.76 -5.98 16.84
CA GLN A 51 -24.05 -5.81 18.10
C GLN A 51 -23.81 -7.15 18.79
N ALA A 52 -24.83 -8.03 18.84
CA ALA A 52 -24.71 -9.37 19.40
C ALA A 52 -23.67 -10.22 18.65
N VAL A 53 -23.61 -10.13 17.31
CA VAL A 53 -22.58 -10.83 16.52
C VAL A 53 -21.18 -10.33 16.89
N MET A 54 -20.98 -9.01 16.99
CA MET A 54 -19.69 -8.45 17.38
C MET A 54 -19.29 -8.79 18.82
N ALA A 55 -20.26 -8.89 19.73
CA ALA A 55 -20.03 -9.30 21.12
C ALA A 55 -19.61 -10.77 21.25
N ASN A 56 -20.00 -11.63 20.32
CA ASN A 56 -19.63 -13.05 20.28
C ASN A 56 -18.27 -13.33 19.62
N LEU A 57 -17.57 -12.29 19.12
CA LEU A 57 -16.21 -12.44 18.64
C LEU A 57 -15.25 -12.70 19.82
N LYS A 58 -14.20 -13.49 19.59
CA LYS A 58 -13.14 -13.74 20.60
C LYS A 58 -12.44 -12.44 21.01
N ARG A 59 -12.32 -11.51 20.06
CA ARG A 59 -11.82 -10.15 20.27
C ARG A 59 -12.93 -9.20 19.87
N THR A 60 -13.36 -8.35 20.79
CA THR A 60 -14.44 -7.39 20.55
C THR A 60 -13.90 -6.06 20.05
N PRO A 61 -14.56 -5.41 19.08
CA PRO A 61 -14.15 -4.07 18.62
C PRO A 61 -14.41 -3.03 19.71
N PHE A 62 -13.63 -1.95 19.72
CA PHE A 62 -13.93 -0.78 20.54
C PHE A 62 -15.24 -0.13 20.10
N VAL A 63 -15.86 0.70 20.95
CA VAL A 63 -17.14 1.36 20.65
C VAL A 63 -17.09 2.09 19.30
N ALA A 64 -16.10 2.96 19.08
CA ALA A 64 -15.95 3.67 17.81
C ALA A 64 -15.74 2.74 16.61
N GLN A 65 -15.05 1.61 16.79
CA GLN A 65 -14.90 0.60 15.74
C GLN A 65 -16.22 -0.14 15.46
N ALA A 66 -17.01 -0.42 16.50
CA ALA A 66 -18.33 -1.05 16.37
C ALA A 66 -19.30 -0.13 15.60
N GLU A 67 -19.28 1.18 15.87
CA GLU A 67 -20.05 2.19 15.13
C GLU A 67 -19.66 2.18 13.63
N VAL A 68 -18.37 2.09 13.30
CA VAL A 68 -17.91 1.94 11.91
C VAL A 68 -18.48 0.66 11.29
N VAL A 69 -18.43 -0.46 12.00
CA VAL A 69 -18.98 -1.74 11.51
C VAL A 69 -20.49 -1.65 11.28
N GLN A 70 -21.23 -1.00 12.17
CA GLN A 70 -22.67 -0.75 12.04
C GLN A 70 -22.98 0.08 10.79
N ALA A 71 -22.24 1.18 10.58
CA ALA A 71 -22.41 2.05 9.42
C ALA A 71 -22.10 1.35 8.09
N ILE A 72 -20.99 0.61 8.03
CA ILE A 72 -20.60 -0.17 6.84
C ILE A 72 -21.62 -1.28 6.56
N ALA A 73 -22.08 -1.98 7.60
CA ALA A 73 -23.11 -3.01 7.46
C ALA A 73 -24.43 -2.41 6.97
N ALA A 74 -24.83 -1.24 7.45
CA ALA A 74 -26.03 -0.56 6.96
C ALA A 74 -25.93 -0.19 5.48
N LEU A 75 -24.76 0.26 5.04
CA LEU A 75 -24.52 0.57 3.63
C LEU A 75 -24.55 -0.69 2.74
N LEU A 76 -23.86 -1.76 3.15
CA LEU A 76 -23.74 -2.97 2.33
C LEU A 76 -24.99 -3.86 2.36
N LEU A 77 -25.70 -3.91 3.48
CA LEU A 77 -26.86 -4.80 3.71
C LEU A 77 -28.20 -4.06 3.57
N ASP A 78 -28.38 -2.92 4.23
CA ASP A 78 -29.69 -2.24 4.27
C ASP A 78 -29.92 -1.39 3.02
N ARG A 79 -28.90 -0.64 2.58
CA ARG A 79 -28.91 0.09 1.31
C ARG A 79 -28.53 -0.76 0.12
N ASN A 80 -28.05 -1.99 0.37
CA ASN A 80 -27.62 -2.95 -0.63
C ASN A 80 -26.58 -2.37 -1.62
N GLU A 81 -25.72 -1.44 -1.18
CA GLU A 81 -24.67 -0.89 -2.03
C GLU A 81 -23.63 -1.95 -2.41
N GLN A 82 -23.01 -1.78 -3.58
CA GLN A 82 -21.98 -2.71 -4.05
C GLN A 82 -20.69 -2.61 -3.24
N ALA A 83 -20.35 -1.41 -2.75
CA ALA A 83 -19.11 -1.19 -2.04
C ALA A 83 -19.20 -0.17 -0.91
N ALA A 84 -18.27 -0.30 0.03
CA ALA A 84 -18.06 0.59 1.15
C ALA A 84 -16.56 0.81 1.38
N ILE A 85 -16.20 1.93 1.98
CA ILE A 85 -14.83 2.35 2.22
C ILE A 85 -14.66 2.66 3.71
N ILE A 86 -13.67 2.03 4.34
CA ILE A 86 -13.18 2.43 5.66
C ILE A 86 -11.90 3.23 5.42
N ASN A 87 -12.00 4.55 5.56
CA ASN A 87 -10.86 5.44 5.55
C ASN A 87 -10.46 5.75 6.99
N ALA A 88 -9.60 4.90 7.55
CA ALA A 88 -9.23 4.98 8.95
C ALA A 88 -7.72 5.15 9.12
N GLU A 89 -7.32 6.03 10.03
CA GLU A 89 -5.92 6.29 10.34
C GLU A 89 -5.18 4.99 10.67
N MET A 90 -3.87 4.97 10.47
CA MET A 90 -3.06 3.81 10.86
C MET A 90 -3.15 3.56 12.36
N GLY A 91 -3.23 2.29 12.76
CA GLY A 91 -3.33 1.91 14.17
C GLY A 91 -4.76 1.84 14.70
N THR A 92 -5.77 2.32 13.97
CA THR A 92 -7.19 2.31 14.38
C THR A 92 -7.87 0.94 14.36
N GLY A 93 -7.19 -0.12 13.92
CA GLY A 93 -7.77 -1.47 13.85
C GLY A 93 -8.60 -1.76 12.59
N LYS A 94 -8.17 -1.30 11.40
CA LYS A 94 -8.81 -1.61 10.10
C LYS A 94 -9.07 -3.10 9.89
N THR A 95 -8.08 -3.94 10.20
CA THR A 95 -8.20 -5.40 10.10
C THR A 95 -9.33 -5.92 11.00
N MET A 96 -9.37 -5.49 12.27
CA MET A 96 -10.42 -5.84 13.22
C MET A 96 -11.81 -5.43 12.71
N MET A 97 -11.96 -4.19 12.22
CA MET A 97 -13.23 -3.71 11.66
C MET A 97 -13.67 -4.52 10.44
N ALA A 98 -12.75 -4.88 9.54
CA ALA A 98 -13.05 -5.68 8.37
C ALA A 98 -13.47 -7.12 8.72
N ILE A 99 -12.81 -7.74 9.71
CA ILE A 99 -13.19 -9.07 10.21
C ILE A 99 -14.56 -9.01 10.88
N ALA A 100 -14.85 -7.96 11.65
CA ALA A 100 -16.15 -7.76 12.28
C ALA A 100 -17.26 -7.52 11.24
N VAL A 101 -17.02 -6.74 10.18
CA VAL A 101 -17.95 -6.60 9.05
C VAL A 101 -18.22 -7.95 8.40
N ALA A 102 -17.17 -8.74 8.13
CA ALA A 102 -17.33 -10.08 7.55
C ALA A 102 -18.17 -11.01 8.46
N ALA A 103 -17.99 -10.95 9.78
CA ALA A 103 -18.80 -11.71 10.73
C ALA A 103 -20.27 -11.26 10.75
N VAL A 104 -20.54 -9.95 10.74
CA VAL A 104 -21.90 -9.41 10.65
C VAL A 104 -22.59 -9.82 9.34
N MET A 105 -21.85 -9.74 8.23
CA MET A 105 -22.37 -10.19 6.93
C MET A 105 -22.62 -11.70 6.91
N HIS A 106 -21.78 -12.50 7.58
CA HIS A 106 -21.99 -13.95 7.73
C HIS A 106 -23.28 -14.29 8.45
N ALA A 107 -23.61 -13.59 9.53
CA ALA A 107 -24.89 -13.71 10.21
C ALA A 107 -26.08 -13.33 9.31
N SER A 108 -25.85 -12.51 8.27
CA SER A 108 -26.84 -12.13 7.24
C SER A 108 -26.80 -13.02 5.99
N GLY A 109 -26.08 -14.14 6.02
CA GLY A 109 -26.07 -15.16 4.96
C GLY A 109 -24.91 -15.09 3.96
N TYR A 110 -23.94 -14.19 4.15
CA TYR A 110 -22.75 -14.05 3.29
C TYR A 110 -21.61 -14.93 3.81
N ARG A 111 -21.21 -15.97 3.07
CA ARG A 111 -20.40 -17.07 3.62
C ARG A 111 -18.89 -16.88 3.41
N ARG A 112 -18.50 -16.40 2.22
CA ARG A 112 -17.12 -16.42 1.74
C ARG A 112 -16.53 -15.03 1.61
N THR A 113 -15.51 -14.73 2.42
CA THR A 113 -14.78 -13.47 2.38
C THR A 113 -13.41 -13.65 1.73
N LEU A 114 -13.15 -12.97 0.62
CA LEU A 114 -11.84 -12.89 0.00
C LEU A 114 -11.12 -11.61 0.44
N VAL A 115 -9.92 -11.75 0.99
CA VAL A 115 -9.05 -10.65 1.43
C VAL A 115 -7.90 -10.53 0.45
N ILE A 116 -7.70 -9.34 -0.11
CA ILE A 116 -6.48 -8.97 -0.84
C ILE A 116 -5.62 -8.12 0.08
N SER A 117 -4.38 -8.54 0.33
CA SER A 117 -3.45 -7.80 1.19
C SER A 117 -2.05 -7.69 0.58
N PRO A 118 -1.20 -6.76 1.08
CA PRO A 118 0.23 -6.81 0.85
C PRO A 118 0.83 -8.19 1.16
N PRO A 119 1.86 -8.66 0.43
CA PRO A 119 2.33 -10.06 0.55
C PRO A 119 2.83 -10.43 1.95
N HIS A 120 3.39 -9.45 2.67
CA HIS A 120 3.90 -9.62 4.02
C HIS A 120 2.80 -9.57 5.08
N LEU A 121 1.58 -9.17 4.72
CA LEU A 121 0.43 -9.12 5.62
C LEU A 121 -0.46 -10.36 5.55
N VAL A 122 -0.25 -11.24 4.57
CA VAL A 122 -1.12 -12.43 4.34
C VAL A 122 -1.25 -13.30 5.60
N TYR A 123 -0.13 -13.58 6.27
CA TYR A 123 -0.15 -14.42 7.47
C TYR A 123 -0.62 -13.67 8.71
N LYS A 124 -0.36 -12.36 8.79
CA LYS A 124 -0.93 -11.51 9.83
C LYS A 124 -2.46 -11.51 9.76
N TRP A 125 -3.03 -11.38 8.56
CA TRP A 125 -4.47 -11.52 8.33
C TRP A 125 -4.99 -12.90 8.78
N ARG A 126 -4.29 -13.99 8.44
CA ARG A 126 -4.65 -15.34 8.90
C ARG A 126 -4.72 -15.41 10.43
N ARG A 127 -3.66 -14.94 11.11
CA ARG A 127 -3.57 -14.91 12.57
C ARG A 127 -4.71 -14.09 13.17
N GLU A 128 -4.92 -12.87 12.69
CA GLU A 128 -5.96 -11.98 13.21
C GLU A 128 -7.37 -12.54 13.02
N ILE A 129 -7.66 -13.21 11.89
CA ILE A 129 -8.95 -13.88 11.66
C ILE A 129 -9.16 -15.02 12.67
N LEU A 130 -8.18 -15.90 12.85
CA LEU A 130 -8.28 -17.06 13.76
C LEU A 130 -8.39 -16.63 15.25
N GLU A 131 -7.72 -15.54 15.61
CA GLU A 131 -7.77 -14.94 16.95
C GLU A 131 -9.07 -14.18 17.22
N THR A 132 -9.77 -13.70 16.19
CA THR A 132 -10.96 -12.85 16.34
C THR A 132 -12.25 -13.64 16.14
N THR A 133 -12.32 -14.50 15.13
CA THR A 133 -13.56 -15.18 14.73
C THR A 133 -13.56 -16.63 15.24
N PRO A 134 -14.58 -17.06 15.99
CA PRO A 134 -14.78 -18.47 16.35
C PRO A 134 -14.92 -19.36 15.11
N ASP A 135 -14.27 -20.53 15.14
CA ASP A 135 -14.37 -21.61 14.13
C ASP A 135 -14.17 -21.18 12.66
N ALA A 136 -13.49 -20.06 12.42
CA ALA A 136 -13.25 -19.55 11.07
C ALA A 136 -12.35 -20.48 10.25
N ARG A 137 -12.77 -20.78 9.03
CA ARG A 137 -11.95 -21.54 8.06
C ARG A 137 -11.14 -20.58 7.22
N VAL A 138 -9.81 -20.64 7.32
CA VAL A 138 -8.92 -19.71 6.61
C VAL A 138 -8.09 -20.42 5.56
N TRP A 139 -8.17 -19.96 4.32
CA TRP A 139 -7.43 -20.44 3.17
C TRP A 139 -6.42 -19.40 2.70
N VAL A 140 -5.13 -19.76 2.66
CA VAL A 140 -4.09 -18.89 2.09
C VAL A 140 -3.87 -19.25 0.62
N LEU A 141 -4.14 -18.31 -0.28
CA LEU A 141 -4.02 -18.45 -1.73
C LEU A 141 -2.77 -17.73 -2.26
N ASN A 142 -1.64 -17.87 -1.55
CA ASN A 142 -0.41 -17.13 -1.84
C ASN A 142 0.80 -18.04 -2.13
N GLY A 143 0.66 -19.34 -1.85
CA GLY A 143 1.67 -20.39 -2.02
C GLY A 143 1.68 -21.03 -3.42
N PRO A 144 2.65 -21.89 -3.72
CA PRO A 144 2.74 -22.58 -5.01
C PRO A 144 1.59 -23.57 -5.25
N ASP A 145 0.95 -24.02 -4.19
CA ASP A 145 -0.22 -24.90 -4.15
C ASP A 145 -1.56 -24.17 -4.40
N THR A 146 -1.53 -22.85 -4.65
CA THR A 146 -2.74 -22.05 -4.86
C THR A 146 -3.68 -22.62 -5.92
N LEU A 147 -3.14 -23.17 -7.02
CA LEU A 147 -3.97 -23.81 -8.05
C LEU A 147 -4.70 -25.05 -7.52
N VAL A 148 -4.01 -25.89 -6.75
CA VAL A 148 -4.59 -27.11 -6.18
C VAL A 148 -5.74 -26.74 -5.23
N LYS A 149 -5.54 -25.71 -4.40
CA LYS A 149 -6.60 -25.17 -3.54
C LYS A 149 -7.78 -24.65 -4.34
N LEU A 150 -7.55 -23.88 -5.39
CA LEU A 150 -8.61 -23.34 -6.24
C LEU A 150 -9.40 -24.44 -6.97
N LEU A 151 -8.72 -25.51 -7.43
CA LEU A 151 -9.38 -26.69 -8.00
C LEU A 151 -10.24 -27.40 -6.94
N LYS A 152 -9.69 -27.63 -5.74
CA LYS A 152 -10.43 -28.20 -4.61
C LYS A 152 -11.67 -27.38 -4.27
N LEU A 153 -11.57 -26.05 -4.24
CA LEU A 153 -12.69 -25.16 -3.98
C LEU A 153 -13.76 -25.21 -5.06
N ARG A 154 -13.35 -25.31 -6.33
CA ARG A 154 -14.28 -25.48 -7.45
C ARG A 154 -15.00 -26.83 -7.34
N ASP A 155 -14.29 -27.90 -7.06
CA ASP A 155 -14.87 -29.25 -6.97
C ASP A 155 -15.77 -29.39 -5.73
N GLN A 156 -15.50 -28.62 -4.66
CA GLN A 156 -16.33 -28.54 -3.46
C GLN A 156 -17.52 -27.57 -3.58
N SER A 157 -17.67 -26.85 -4.70
CA SER A 157 -18.68 -25.79 -4.84
C SER A 157 -20.15 -26.26 -4.75
N GLY A 158 -20.40 -27.58 -4.70
CA GLY A 158 -21.71 -28.20 -4.48
C GLY A 158 -21.90 -28.93 -3.14
N GLN A 159 -20.93 -28.87 -2.21
CA GLN A 159 -21.06 -29.53 -0.90
C GLN A 159 -21.97 -28.74 0.06
N THR A 160 -22.60 -29.44 0.99
CA THR A 160 -23.42 -28.84 2.06
C THR A 160 -22.56 -27.92 2.93
N TYR A 161 -23.05 -26.70 3.13
CA TYR A 161 -22.38 -25.70 3.95
C TYR A 161 -22.49 -26.05 5.43
N ASP A 162 -21.35 -26.06 6.14
CA ASP A 162 -21.24 -26.45 7.55
C ASP A 162 -21.53 -25.30 8.54
N GLY A 163 -21.90 -24.13 8.05
CA GLY A 163 -22.23 -22.95 8.86
C GLY A 163 -21.03 -22.09 9.27
N ARG A 164 -19.78 -22.51 8.99
CA ARG A 164 -18.58 -21.78 9.42
C ARG A 164 -18.23 -20.63 8.48
N PRO A 165 -17.75 -19.48 8.98
CA PRO A 165 -17.31 -18.40 8.11
C PRO A 165 -16.01 -18.80 7.39
N GLU A 166 -15.97 -18.60 6.07
CA GLU A 166 -14.82 -18.94 5.23
C GLU A 166 -14.07 -17.67 4.80
N PHE A 167 -12.78 -17.62 5.10
CA PHE A 167 -11.88 -16.55 4.69
C PHE A 167 -10.83 -17.07 3.72
N PHE A 168 -10.56 -16.29 2.67
CA PHE A 168 -9.57 -16.57 1.65
C PHE A 168 -8.61 -15.39 1.60
N ILE A 169 -7.30 -15.61 1.66
CA ILE A 169 -6.33 -14.52 1.70
C ILE A 169 -5.39 -14.63 0.51
N LEU A 170 -5.35 -13.59 -0.32
CA LEU A 170 -4.57 -13.52 -1.55
C LEU A 170 -3.61 -12.34 -1.50
N GLY A 171 -2.32 -12.61 -1.71
CA GLY A 171 -1.32 -11.55 -1.80
C GLY A 171 -1.44 -10.75 -3.10
N ARG A 172 -1.45 -9.43 -3.02
CA ARG A 172 -1.60 -8.51 -4.17
C ARG A 172 -0.56 -8.66 -5.28
N VAL A 173 0.60 -9.26 -5.01
CA VAL A 173 1.63 -9.53 -6.03
C VAL A 173 1.30 -10.81 -6.80
N ARG A 174 0.72 -11.82 -6.12
CA ARG A 174 0.29 -13.07 -6.75
C ARG A 174 -0.93 -12.91 -7.65
N MET A 175 -1.80 -11.96 -7.36
CA MET A 175 -3.05 -11.77 -8.10
C MET A 175 -2.92 -11.07 -9.46
N ARG A 176 -1.75 -10.52 -9.81
CA ARG A 176 -1.53 -9.67 -11.02
C ARG A 176 -2.00 -10.36 -12.30
N MET A 177 -2.34 -9.57 -13.32
CA MET A 177 -2.73 -10.06 -14.65
C MET A 177 -1.54 -10.47 -15.53
N GLY A 178 -1.75 -11.55 -16.28
CA GLY A 178 -0.85 -12.23 -17.23
C GLY A 178 -1.31 -13.70 -17.32
N PHE A 179 -0.86 -14.51 -18.25
CA PHE A 179 -1.01 -15.96 -18.11
C PHE A 179 -0.32 -16.65 -19.28
N HIS A 180 0.19 -17.85 -19.01
CA HIS A 180 0.53 -18.76 -20.08
C HIS A 180 -0.74 -19.52 -20.45
N TRP A 181 -0.95 -19.68 -21.74
CA TRP A 181 -2.10 -20.38 -22.27
C TRP A 181 -1.66 -21.24 -23.44
N ARG A 182 -2.42 -22.30 -23.69
CA ARG A 182 -2.33 -23.14 -24.89
C ARG A 182 -3.70 -23.26 -25.51
N LEU A 183 -3.74 -23.56 -26.80
CA LEU A 183 -4.98 -23.97 -27.45
C LEU A 183 -5.47 -25.30 -26.84
N ALA A 184 -6.78 -25.43 -26.71
CA ALA A 184 -7.43 -26.59 -26.10
C ALA A 184 -8.52 -27.12 -27.03
N CYS A 185 -8.40 -28.40 -27.40
CA CYS A 185 -9.39 -29.11 -28.18
C CYS A 185 -9.52 -30.56 -27.67
N TRP A 186 -10.66 -31.19 -27.95
CA TRP A 186 -10.79 -32.63 -27.92
C TRP A 186 -10.26 -33.24 -29.21
N LYS A 187 -9.62 -34.40 -29.09
CA LYS A 187 -9.08 -35.15 -30.22
C LYS A 187 -10.15 -36.12 -30.70
N ARG A 188 -10.71 -35.91 -31.89
CA ARG A 188 -11.71 -36.79 -32.49
C ARG A 188 -11.08 -37.57 -33.64
N ARG A 189 -11.08 -38.90 -33.52
CA ARG A 189 -10.50 -39.78 -34.52
C ARG A 189 -11.51 -40.05 -35.64
N THR A 190 -11.10 -39.86 -36.89
CA THR A 190 -11.93 -40.19 -38.06
C THR A 190 -11.72 -41.66 -38.46
N ALA A 191 -12.62 -42.18 -39.32
CA ALA A 191 -12.50 -43.54 -39.87
C ALA A 191 -11.21 -43.76 -40.67
N GLY A 192 -10.61 -42.70 -41.22
CA GLY A 192 -9.31 -42.72 -41.90
C GLY A 192 -8.09 -42.56 -40.98
N GLY A 193 -8.27 -42.55 -39.66
CA GLY A 193 -7.18 -42.48 -38.68
C GLY A 193 -6.67 -41.08 -38.34
N GLN A 194 -7.16 -40.04 -39.02
CA GLN A 194 -6.78 -38.64 -38.78
C GLN A 194 -7.41 -38.10 -37.49
N LEU A 195 -6.67 -37.24 -36.76
CA LEU A 195 -7.15 -36.61 -35.53
C LEU A 195 -7.62 -35.18 -35.84
N LEU A 196 -8.93 -34.97 -35.71
CA LEU A 196 -9.56 -33.65 -35.85
C LEU A 196 -9.70 -32.98 -34.49
N ALA A 197 -9.56 -31.65 -34.49
CA ALA A 197 -9.78 -30.83 -33.31
C ALA A 197 -11.28 -30.58 -33.13
N ALA A 198 -11.81 -30.83 -31.94
CA ALA A 198 -13.18 -30.53 -31.57
C ALA A 198 -13.25 -29.60 -30.35
N CYS A 199 -14.34 -28.84 -30.23
CA CYS A 199 -14.60 -28.02 -29.06
C CYS A 199 -14.74 -28.91 -27.80
N PRO A 200 -14.00 -28.63 -26.71
CA PRO A 200 -14.11 -29.39 -25.47
C PRO A 200 -15.48 -29.27 -24.78
N ASP A 201 -16.19 -28.16 -25.00
CA ASP A 201 -17.45 -27.87 -24.30
C ASP A 201 -18.66 -28.43 -25.05
N CYS A 202 -18.78 -28.19 -26.37
CA CYS A 202 -19.94 -28.63 -27.16
C CYS A 202 -19.67 -29.84 -28.07
N GLY A 203 -18.41 -30.30 -28.20
CA GLY A 203 -18.04 -31.43 -29.05
C GLY A 203 -18.04 -31.16 -30.56
N GLN A 204 -18.38 -29.94 -31.00
CA GLN A 204 -18.37 -29.55 -32.42
C GLN A 204 -16.96 -29.64 -33.01
N VAL A 205 -16.83 -30.29 -34.17
CA VAL A 205 -15.55 -30.34 -34.89
C VAL A 205 -15.21 -28.94 -35.42
N LEU A 206 -13.96 -28.52 -35.28
CA LEU A 206 -13.53 -27.18 -35.62
C LEU A 206 -13.26 -27.03 -37.11
N GLU A 207 -13.69 -25.91 -37.67
CA GLU A 207 -13.50 -25.53 -39.07
C GLU A 207 -12.64 -24.26 -39.17
N ASP A 208 -11.88 -24.12 -40.26
CA ASP A 208 -11.15 -22.90 -40.59
C ASP A 208 -12.08 -21.84 -41.24
N LEU A 209 -11.51 -20.70 -41.69
CA LEU A 209 -12.29 -19.62 -42.31
C LEU A 209 -12.86 -20.00 -43.68
N GLU A 210 -12.37 -21.07 -44.29
CA GLU A 210 -12.77 -21.59 -45.60
C GLU A 210 -13.73 -22.79 -45.47
N GLY A 211 -14.07 -23.20 -44.24
CA GLY A 211 -14.97 -24.31 -43.95
C GLY A 211 -14.29 -25.68 -43.95
N ASN A 212 -12.96 -25.76 -43.97
CA ASN A 212 -12.23 -27.02 -43.92
C ASN A 212 -12.09 -27.51 -42.46
N LEU A 213 -12.17 -28.83 -42.26
CA LEU A 213 -12.00 -29.45 -40.95
C LEU A 213 -10.55 -29.30 -40.46
N VAL A 214 -10.38 -28.78 -39.25
CA VAL A 214 -9.06 -28.49 -38.67
C VAL A 214 -8.51 -29.71 -37.94
N THR A 215 -7.29 -30.13 -38.29
CA THR A 215 -6.59 -31.20 -37.57
C THR A 215 -6.09 -30.73 -36.20
N VAL A 216 -5.83 -31.67 -35.28
CA VAL A 216 -5.25 -31.34 -33.97
C VAL A 216 -3.91 -30.60 -34.11
N ASP A 217 -3.06 -31.02 -35.05
CA ASP A 217 -1.73 -30.42 -35.25
C ASP A 217 -1.81 -28.98 -35.80
N GLU A 218 -2.68 -28.74 -36.79
CA GLU A 218 -2.97 -27.40 -37.30
C GLU A 218 -3.59 -26.52 -36.21
N PHE A 219 -4.46 -27.11 -35.40
CA PHE A 219 -5.08 -26.40 -34.30
C PHE A 219 -4.05 -26.00 -33.25
N GLU A 220 -3.17 -26.89 -32.79
CA GLU A 220 -2.17 -26.64 -31.74
C GLU A 220 -1.03 -25.70 -32.19
N ARG A 221 -0.76 -25.57 -33.49
CA ARG A 221 0.22 -24.61 -34.05
C ARG A 221 -0.23 -23.14 -33.98
N GLY A 222 -1.51 -22.88 -33.71
CA GLY A 222 -2.04 -21.52 -33.63
C GLY A 222 -1.45 -20.72 -32.46
N ASP A 223 -1.12 -19.46 -32.70
CA ASP A 223 -0.54 -18.52 -31.74
C ASP A 223 -1.57 -17.53 -31.17
N ARG A 224 -2.84 -17.64 -31.60
CA ARG A 224 -3.94 -16.76 -31.19
C ARG A 224 -5.03 -17.50 -30.42
N ARG A 225 -5.51 -16.86 -29.36
CA ARG A 225 -6.70 -17.31 -28.61
C ARG A 225 -7.94 -17.13 -29.48
N ARG A 226 -8.79 -18.15 -29.52
CA ARG A 226 -10.03 -18.16 -30.29
C ARG A 226 -11.16 -18.83 -29.50
N ASN A 227 -12.39 -18.51 -29.86
CA ASN A 227 -13.58 -19.11 -29.26
C ASN A 227 -14.24 -20.05 -30.26
N CYS A 228 -15.02 -21.00 -29.77
CA CYS A 228 -15.80 -21.91 -30.60
C CYS A 228 -16.84 -21.12 -31.38
N THR A 229 -16.93 -21.34 -32.68
CA THR A 229 -17.93 -20.68 -33.54
C THR A 229 -19.36 -21.11 -33.21
N ALA A 230 -19.56 -22.32 -32.65
CA ALA A 230 -20.88 -22.85 -32.32
C ALA A 230 -21.37 -22.43 -30.92
N CYS A 231 -20.56 -22.62 -29.87
CA CYS A 231 -20.99 -22.36 -28.48
C CYS A 231 -20.29 -21.15 -27.82
N ASN A 232 -19.41 -20.46 -28.55
CA ASN A 232 -18.58 -19.36 -28.06
C ASN A 232 -17.67 -19.69 -26.86
N ALA A 233 -17.52 -20.97 -26.50
CA ALA A 233 -16.61 -21.39 -25.45
C ALA A 233 -15.14 -21.17 -25.84
N ALA A 234 -14.28 -20.93 -24.86
CA ALA A 234 -12.86 -20.66 -25.09
C ALA A 234 -12.14 -21.91 -25.58
N LEU A 235 -11.61 -21.90 -26.81
CA LEU A 235 -10.82 -23.00 -27.39
C LEU A 235 -9.36 -22.95 -26.94
N TRP A 236 -9.14 -22.53 -25.71
CA TRP A 236 -7.82 -22.34 -25.13
C TRP A 236 -7.92 -22.44 -23.62
N THR A 237 -6.90 -23.05 -23.03
CA THR A 237 -6.83 -23.24 -21.58
C THR A 237 -5.55 -22.63 -21.05
N LEU A 238 -5.56 -22.33 -19.75
CA LEU A 238 -4.37 -21.87 -19.07
C LEU A 238 -3.35 -23.02 -18.97
N MET A 239 -2.08 -22.70 -19.21
CA MET A 239 -0.97 -23.64 -19.09
C MET A 239 0.07 -23.10 -18.11
N ARG A 240 0.96 -23.97 -17.64
CA ARG A 240 2.13 -23.57 -16.86
C ARG A 240 3.28 -23.22 -17.80
N PRO A 241 4.03 -22.13 -17.56
CA PRO A 241 5.30 -21.90 -18.24
C PRO A 241 6.40 -22.83 -17.70
N GLY A 242 7.19 -23.43 -18.59
CA GLY A 242 8.37 -24.21 -18.24
C GLY A 242 8.20 -25.72 -18.39
N LYS A 243 9.34 -26.44 -18.46
CA LYS A 243 9.37 -27.89 -18.22
C LYS A 243 9.05 -28.12 -16.74
N ALA A 244 8.36 -29.22 -16.42
CA ALA A 244 8.26 -29.71 -15.05
C ALA A 244 9.66 -29.67 -14.43
N ASP A 245 9.79 -29.05 -13.27
CA ASP A 245 11.06 -29.03 -12.57
C ASP A 245 11.31 -30.48 -12.19
N GLY A 246 12.30 -31.12 -12.82
CA GLY A 246 12.76 -32.46 -12.45
C GLY A 246 13.47 -32.47 -11.09
N GLY A 247 13.14 -31.52 -10.21
CA GLY A 247 13.64 -31.42 -8.87
C GLY A 247 13.08 -32.55 -8.03
N ASP A 248 13.98 -33.37 -7.49
CA ASP A 248 13.67 -34.44 -6.55
C ASP A 248 12.73 -33.92 -5.45
N ARG A 249 11.60 -34.61 -5.23
CA ARG A 249 10.55 -34.23 -4.27
C ARG A 249 11.14 -34.04 -2.87
N ARG A 250 12.12 -34.88 -2.53
CA ARG A 250 12.96 -34.79 -1.34
C ARG A 250 13.58 -33.41 -1.17
N SER A 251 14.16 -32.85 -2.23
CA SER A 251 14.84 -31.54 -2.18
C SER A 251 13.87 -30.39 -1.90
N THR A 252 12.63 -30.50 -2.38
CA THR A 252 11.56 -29.52 -2.15
C THR A 252 11.05 -29.58 -0.71
N ILE A 253 10.88 -30.79 -0.17
CA ILE A 253 10.49 -30.99 1.23
C ILE A 253 11.61 -30.51 2.15
N LEU A 254 12.87 -30.86 1.85
CA LEU A 254 14.05 -30.44 2.61
C LEU A 254 14.16 -28.90 2.69
N LYS A 255 14.06 -28.20 1.54
CA LYS A 255 14.03 -26.73 1.49
C LYS A 255 12.88 -26.15 2.32
N SER A 256 11.72 -26.78 2.29
CA SER A 256 10.55 -26.33 3.04
C SER A 256 10.71 -26.53 4.54
N MET A 257 11.24 -27.67 4.98
CA MET A 257 11.54 -27.95 6.39
C MET A 257 12.58 -27.00 6.97
N CYS A 258 13.55 -26.57 6.16
CA CYS A 258 14.55 -25.57 6.57
C CYS A 258 13.97 -24.17 6.83
N ARG A 259 12.69 -23.93 6.46
CA ARG A 259 11.97 -22.69 6.78
C ARG A 259 11.44 -22.70 8.21
N ILE A 260 11.34 -23.87 8.85
CA ILE A 260 10.89 -24.00 10.23
C ILE A 260 12.03 -23.57 11.16
N PRO A 261 11.79 -22.67 12.13
CA PRO A 261 12.80 -22.31 13.10
C PRO A 261 13.33 -23.54 13.81
N THR A 262 14.64 -23.57 14.11
CA THR A 262 15.34 -24.68 14.77
C THR A 262 15.60 -25.94 13.92
N ILE A 263 15.17 -25.95 12.65
CA ILE A 263 15.46 -27.02 11.68
C ILE A 263 16.40 -26.50 10.59
N GLY A 264 17.67 -26.91 10.65
CA GLY A 264 18.66 -26.68 9.58
C GLY A 264 18.72 -27.83 8.58
N PRO A 265 19.49 -27.70 7.48
CA PRO A 265 19.55 -28.71 6.41
C PRO A 265 19.96 -30.10 6.91
N VAL A 266 20.90 -30.20 7.85
CA VAL A 266 21.32 -31.48 8.45
C VAL A 266 20.20 -32.14 9.26
N ARG A 267 19.43 -31.35 10.00
CA ARG A 267 18.31 -31.86 10.82
C ARG A 267 17.11 -32.21 9.93
N ALA A 268 16.85 -31.42 8.88
CA ALA A 268 15.81 -31.72 7.89
C ALA A 268 16.09 -33.04 7.15
N ASP A 269 17.34 -33.27 6.73
CA ASP A 269 17.71 -34.51 6.05
C ASP A 269 17.58 -35.73 6.96
N ARG A 270 17.99 -35.62 8.24
CA ARG A 270 17.78 -36.67 9.24
C ARG A 270 16.30 -37.03 9.41
N LEU A 271 15.44 -36.02 9.57
CA LEU A 271 14.00 -36.25 9.70
C LEU A 271 13.41 -36.93 8.46
N LEU A 272 13.85 -36.54 7.26
CA LEU A 272 13.42 -37.18 6.02
C LEU A 272 13.85 -38.65 5.93
N ASN A 273 15.03 -38.99 6.46
CA ASN A 273 15.49 -40.38 6.55
C ASN A 273 14.72 -41.21 7.58
N ASP A 274 14.39 -40.60 8.73
CA ASP A 274 13.76 -41.31 9.85
C ASP A 274 12.25 -41.55 9.62
N PHE A 275 11.55 -40.60 8.99
CA PHE A 275 10.08 -40.61 8.89
C PHE A 275 9.53 -40.70 7.46
N GLY A 276 10.35 -40.51 6.44
CA GLY A 276 9.95 -40.59 5.04
C GLY A 276 9.26 -39.32 4.50
N GLU A 277 9.28 -39.19 3.17
CA GLU A 277 8.86 -37.96 2.46
C GLU A 277 7.35 -37.74 2.50
N ASP A 278 6.54 -38.76 2.20
CA ASP A 278 5.08 -38.62 2.12
C ASP A 278 4.44 -38.31 3.48
N PHE A 279 4.96 -38.92 4.54
CA PHE A 279 4.46 -38.76 5.90
C PHE A 279 4.77 -37.37 6.45
N LEU A 280 6.01 -36.88 6.27
CA LEU A 280 6.36 -35.53 6.66
C LEU A 280 5.66 -34.47 5.81
N ALA A 281 5.47 -34.74 4.51
CA ALA A 281 4.75 -33.84 3.63
C ALA A 281 3.27 -33.73 4.04
N SER A 282 2.59 -34.82 4.36
CA SER A 282 1.18 -34.77 4.81
C SER A 282 1.04 -34.04 6.13
N MET A 283 1.91 -34.28 7.12
CA MET A 283 1.85 -33.55 8.40
C MET A 283 2.09 -32.04 8.24
N LEU A 284 3.03 -31.66 7.38
CA LEU A 284 3.32 -30.24 7.13
C LEU A 284 2.18 -29.53 6.38
N VAL A 285 1.41 -30.24 5.55
CA VAL A 285 0.27 -29.67 4.80
C VAL A 285 -1.03 -29.71 5.62
N ASP A 286 -1.32 -30.85 6.26
CA ASP A 286 -2.64 -31.16 6.80
C ASP A 286 -2.75 -30.93 8.31
N ASN A 287 -1.69 -31.20 9.09
CA ASN A 287 -1.72 -31.08 10.56
C ASN A 287 -0.35 -30.74 11.18
N VAL A 288 0.00 -29.46 11.14
CA VAL A 288 1.21 -28.87 11.72
C VAL A 288 1.43 -29.26 13.19
N SER A 289 0.36 -29.45 13.96
CA SER A 289 0.42 -29.78 15.38
C SER A 289 0.98 -31.19 15.62
N GLU A 290 0.73 -32.13 14.71
CA GLU A 290 1.32 -33.48 14.77
C GLU A 290 2.82 -33.44 14.49
N PHE A 291 3.27 -32.58 13.57
CA PHE A 291 4.69 -32.40 13.30
C PHE A 291 5.45 -31.84 14.52
N ILE A 292 4.86 -30.94 15.29
CA ILE A 292 5.48 -30.38 16.50
C ILE A 292 5.61 -31.44 17.60
N ASN A 293 4.66 -32.36 17.65
CA ASN A 293 4.60 -33.44 18.63
C ASN A 293 5.18 -34.77 18.11
N LEU A 294 6.03 -34.69 17.07
CA LEU A 294 6.66 -35.87 16.46
C LEU A 294 7.49 -36.64 17.49
N MET A 295 7.32 -37.97 17.52
CA MET A 295 8.05 -38.87 18.41
C MET A 295 8.98 -39.77 17.61
N ASP A 296 10.17 -40.05 18.16
CA ASP A 296 11.11 -41.00 17.58
C ASP A 296 10.68 -42.47 17.80
N ALA A 297 11.41 -43.42 17.20
CA ALA A 297 11.13 -44.85 17.34
C ALA A 297 11.22 -45.39 18.78
N LYS A 298 11.72 -44.59 19.74
CA LYS A 298 11.83 -44.92 21.16
C LYS A 298 10.75 -44.23 22.01
N GLY A 299 9.83 -43.49 21.39
CA GLY A 299 8.72 -42.80 22.05
C GLY A 299 9.11 -41.47 22.70
N ASN A 300 10.28 -40.90 22.37
CA ASN A 300 10.70 -39.59 22.87
C ASN A 300 10.30 -38.50 21.88
N PHE A 301 9.93 -37.32 22.40
CA PHE A 301 9.69 -36.16 21.54
C PHE A 301 10.96 -35.75 20.80
N VAL A 302 10.82 -35.56 19.49
CA VAL A 302 11.90 -35.13 18.59
C VAL A 302 12.30 -33.66 18.83
N PHE A 303 11.39 -32.87 19.40
CA PHE A 303 11.55 -31.45 19.72
C PHE A 303 11.32 -31.21 21.22
N SER A 304 12.14 -30.37 21.85
CA SER A 304 11.93 -29.98 23.25
C SER A 304 10.78 -28.97 23.39
N ASP A 305 10.18 -28.83 24.58
CA ASP A 305 9.06 -27.89 24.84
C ASP A 305 9.33 -26.44 24.39
N ARG A 306 10.59 -25.99 24.53
CA ARG A 306 11.01 -24.65 24.05
C ARG A 306 11.07 -24.58 22.52
N GLN A 307 11.51 -25.65 21.86
CA GLN A 307 11.49 -25.76 20.40
C GLN A 307 10.05 -25.86 19.89
N ALA A 308 9.21 -26.67 20.54
CA ALA A 308 7.81 -26.86 20.21
C ALA A 308 7.02 -25.55 20.28
N LYS A 309 7.08 -24.80 21.39
CA LYS A 309 6.43 -23.47 21.50
C LYS A 309 6.91 -22.46 20.46
N ARG A 310 8.19 -22.53 20.07
CA ARG A 310 8.76 -21.66 19.02
C ARG A 310 8.25 -22.07 17.63
N MET A 311 8.18 -23.36 17.36
CA MET A 311 7.66 -23.92 16.12
C MET A 311 6.16 -23.67 15.98
N GLU A 312 5.38 -23.85 17.04
CA GLU A 312 3.95 -23.58 17.10
C GLU A 312 3.61 -22.14 16.70
N ARG A 313 4.33 -21.17 17.29
CA ARG A 313 4.18 -19.74 16.95
C ARG A 313 4.61 -19.42 15.51
N ALA A 314 5.66 -20.04 15.01
CA ALA A 314 6.17 -19.79 13.67
C ALA A 314 5.32 -20.47 12.58
N MET A 315 4.87 -21.70 12.82
CA MET A 315 4.06 -22.48 11.88
C MET A 315 2.62 -21.96 11.80
N ALA A 316 2.16 -21.15 12.76
CA ALA A 316 0.96 -20.31 12.60
C ALA A 316 1.07 -19.32 11.40
N ASN A 317 2.29 -18.99 10.97
CA ASN A 317 2.57 -18.05 9.88
C ASN A 317 3.26 -18.69 8.67
N ILE A 318 3.50 -20.01 8.68
CA ILE A 318 4.19 -20.72 7.60
C ILE A 318 3.24 -21.73 6.97
N GLU A 319 3.09 -21.66 5.66
CA GLU A 319 2.36 -22.66 4.88
C GLU A 319 3.34 -23.52 4.06
N PHE A 320 3.13 -24.83 4.13
CA PHE A 320 3.85 -25.81 3.33
C PHE A 320 2.99 -26.14 2.10
N GLY A 321 3.46 -25.73 0.93
CA GLY A 321 2.85 -26.11 -0.34
C GLY A 321 3.86 -26.94 -1.11
N PHE A 322 3.58 -28.24 -1.27
CA PHE A 322 4.40 -29.14 -2.08
C PHE A 322 3.81 -29.18 -3.49
N GLY A 323 4.36 -28.36 -4.40
CA GLY A 323 3.90 -28.25 -5.77
C GLY A 323 4.57 -27.10 -6.53
N GLU A 324 4.45 -27.13 -7.86
CA GLU A 324 5.07 -26.14 -8.75
C GLU A 324 4.17 -24.90 -8.92
N GLY A 325 4.57 -23.79 -8.30
CA GLY A 325 3.85 -22.52 -8.35
C GLY A 325 4.05 -21.78 -9.67
N GLY A 326 3.01 -21.70 -10.50
CA GLY A 326 3.05 -20.93 -11.75
C GLY A 326 1.70 -20.44 -12.26
N TYR A 327 0.61 -20.67 -11.52
CA TYR A 327 -0.74 -20.33 -11.96
C TYR A 327 -1.22 -18.99 -11.38
N GLN A 328 -2.01 -18.25 -12.15
CA GLN A 328 -2.51 -16.94 -11.74
C GLN A 328 -3.91 -17.03 -11.12
N PRO A 329 -4.08 -16.70 -9.82
CA PRO A 329 -5.35 -16.93 -9.11
C PRO A 329 -6.52 -16.14 -9.67
N THR A 330 -6.31 -14.85 -10.02
CA THR A 330 -7.38 -13.98 -10.51
C THR A 330 -7.98 -14.48 -11.82
N GLU A 331 -7.13 -14.98 -12.73
CA GLU A 331 -7.62 -15.52 -14.01
C GLU A 331 -8.37 -16.85 -13.79
N PHE A 332 -7.95 -17.67 -12.80
CA PHE A 332 -8.73 -18.83 -12.39
C PHE A 332 -10.14 -18.43 -11.95
N ILE A 333 -10.21 -17.50 -10.99
CA ILE A 333 -11.44 -17.05 -10.34
C ILE A 333 -12.39 -16.46 -11.39
N LYS A 334 -11.85 -15.64 -12.29
CA LYS A 334 -12.62 -15.03 -13.38
C LYS A 334 -13.34 -16.07 -14.24
N ARG A 335 -12.66 -17.16 -14.59
CA ARG A 335 -13.15 -18.14 -15.58
C ARG A 335 -13.88 -19.33 -15.01
N TYR A 336 -13.37 -19.88 -13.91
CA TYR A 336 -13.75 -21.20 -13.44
C TYR A 336 -14.58 -21.16 -12.16
N LEU A 337 -14.68 -20.00 -11.49
CA LEU A 337 -15.59 -19.81 -10.37
C LEU A 337 -16.82 -19.00 -10.82
N PRO A 338 -18.01 -19.32 -10.31
CA PRO A 338 -19.23 -18.57 -10.63
C PRO A 338 -19.17 -17.14 -10.10
N ASP A 339 -19.98 -16.26 -10.70
CA ASP A 339 -20.16 -14.89 -10.18
C ASP A 339 -20.79 -14.95 -8.78
N GLY A 340 -20.32 -14.09 -7.89
CA GLY A 340 -20.74 -14.10 -6.49
C GLY A 340 -20.30 -15.34 -5.72
N PHE A 341 -19.30 -16.10 -6.21
CA PHE A 341 -18.67 -17.18 -5.45
C PHE A 341 -18.12 -16.67 -4.11
N PHE A 342 -17.44 -15.52 -4.17
CA PHE A 342 -17.07 -14.74 -2.99
C PHE A 342 -18.15 -13.71 -2.71
N ASP A 343 -18.60 -13.68 -1.46
CA ASP A 343 -19.69 -12.83 -0.99
C ASP A 343 -19.17 -11.42 -0.65
N LEU A 344 -18.01 -11.35 0.00
CA LEU A 344 -17.34 -10.10 0.35
C LEU A 344 -15.89 -10.11 -0.15
N LEU A 345 -15.49 -9.07 -0.87
CA LEU A 345 -14.10 -8.76 -1.17
C LEU A 345 -13.60 -7.67 -0.22
N VAL A 346 -12.63 -7.99 0.63
CA VAL A 346 -11.90 -7.01 1.44
C VAL A 346 -10.61 -6.64 0.74
N VAL A 347 -10.40 -5.35 0.47
CA VAL A 347 -9.19 -4.82 -0.17
C VAL A 347 -8.40 -4.00 0.82
N ASP A 348 -7.31 -4.57 1.34
CA ASP A 348 -6.39 -3.87 2.22
C ASP A 348 -5.42 -2.98 1.43
N GLU A 349 -5.06 -1.85 2.02
CA GLU A 349 -4.26 -0.77 1.39
C GLU A 349 -4.80 -0.34 0.02
N GLY A 350 -6.11 -0.04 -0.05
CA GLY A 350 -6.84 0.23 -1.29
C GLY A 350 -6.23 1.31 -2.21
N HIS A 351 -5.51 2.28 -1.64
CA HIS A 351 -4.82 3.34 -2.39
C HIS A 351 -3.75 2.79 -3.37
N GLU A 352 -3.19 1.60 -3.15
CA GLU A 352 -2.22 0.99 -4.05
C GLU A 352 -2.82 0.60 -5.42
N TYR A 353 -4.16 0.52 -5.52
CA TYR A 353 -4.85 0.11 -6.75
C TYR A 353 -5.31 1.28 -7.63
N LYS A 354 -5.06 2.54 -7.23
CA LYS A 354 -5.53 3.74 -7.93
C LYS A 354 -5.06 3.90 -9.39
N ASN A 355 -3.96 3.27 -9.77
CA ASN A 355 -3.36 3.47 -11.08
C ASN A 355 -4.13 2.74 -12.21
N SER A 356 -4.49 3.46 -13.27
CA SER A 356 -5.19 2.98 -14.47
C SER A 356 -4.61 1.69 -15.08
N GLY A 357 -3.33 1.73 -15.47
CA GLY A 357 -2.66 0.65 -16.22
C GLY A 357 -1.98 -0.41 -15.36
N SER A 358 -2.17 -0.39 -14.04
CA SER A 358 -1.50 -1.35 -13.17
C SER A 358 -2.14 -2.73 -13.27
N ALA A 359 -1.33 -3.78 -13.52
CA ALA A 359 -1.82 -5.17 -13.53
C ALA A 359 -2.49 -5.57 -12.20
N GLN A 360 -2.09 -4.95 -11.09
CA GLN A 360 -2.70 -5.11 -9.78
C GLN A 360 -4.08 -4.46 -9.71
N GLY A 361 -4.23 -3.20 -10.15
CA GLY A 361 -5.53 -2.52 -10.17
C GLY A 361 -6.53 -3.21 -11.11
N GLN A 362 -6.09 -3.69 -12.26
CA GLN A 362 -6.94 -4.46 -13.17
C GLN A 362 -7.40 -5.79 -12.54
N ALA A 363 -6.49 -6.53 -11.91
CA ALA A 363 -6.84 -7.75 -11.18
C ALA A 363 -7.84 -7.50 -10.05
N MET A 364 -7.63 -6.44 -9.25
CA MET A 364 -8.55 -6.06 -8.18
C MET A 364 -9.94 -5.72 -8.73
N GLY A 365 -10.04 -5.00 -9.85
CA GLY A 365 -11.31 -4.70 -10.51
C GLY A 365 -12.04 -5.96 -10.99
N VAL A 366 -11.32 -6.95 -11.53
CA VAL A 366 -11.90 -8.26 -11.88
C VAL A 366 -12.45 -8.98 -10.65
N LEU A 367 -11.70 -8.99 -9.55
CA LEU A 367 -12.16 -9.62 -8.30
C LEU A 367 -13.37 -8.90 -7.71
N ALA A 368 -13.39 -7.56 -7.76
CA ALA A 368 -14.53 -6.75 -7.30
C ALA A 368 -15.79 -7.02 -8.13
N ALA A 369 -15.65 -7.18 -9.45
CA ALA A 369 -16.76 -7.55 -10.34
C ALA A 369 -17.27 -8.98 -10.10
N LYS A 370 -16.42 -9.90 -9.65
CA LYS A 370 -16.78 -11.30 -9.35
C LYS A 370 -17.35 -11.49 -7.95
N ALA A 371 -17.11 -10.56 -7.03
CA ALA A 371 -17.63 -10.59 -5.66
C ALA A 371 -18.99 -9.89 -5.56
N ARG A 372 -19.84 -10.27 -4.60
CA ARG A 372 -21.15 -9.63 -4.41
C ARG A 372 -21.02 -8.22 -3.82
N LYS A 373 -20.10 -8.05 -2.86
CA LYS A 373 -19.84 -6.81 -2.13
C LYS A 373 -18.35 -6.55 -2.03
N THR A 374 -17.94 -5.27 -1.98
CA THR A 374 -16.54 -4.88 -1.79
C THR A 374 -16.36 -3.93 -0.61
N LEU A 375 -15.45 -4.25 0.29
CA LEU A 375 -15.02 -3.38 1.39
C LEU A 375 -13.57 -2.94 1.14
N LEU A 376 -13.36 -1.65 0.96
CA LEU A 376 -12.03 -1.07 0.74
C LEU A 376 -11.49 -0.47 2.03
N LEU A 377 -10.28 -0.86 2.42
CA LEU A 377 -9.59 -0.35 3.60
C LEU A 377 -8.42 0.54 3.16
N THR A 378 -8.35 1.77 3.68
CA THR A 378 -7.21 2.65 3.40
C THR A 378 -6.96 3.60 4.57
N GLY A 379 -5.71 4.03 4.73
CA GLY A 379 -5.39 5.17 5.62
C GLY A 379 -5.45 6.52 4.92
N THR A 380 -5.46 6.54 3.59
CA THR A 380 -5.49 7.74 2.76
C THR A 380 -6.24 7.41 1.48
N LEU A 381 -7.46 7.94 1.32
CA LEU A 381 -8.27 7.66 0.13
C LEU A 381 -7.76 8.40 -1.12
N MET A 382 -7.18 9.59 -0.96
CA MET A 382 -6.73 10.43 -2.06
C MET A 382 -5.21 10.65 -2.01
N GLY A 383 -4.55 10.49 -3.16
CA GLY A 383 -3.11 10.79 -3.31
C GLY A 383 -2.80 12.22 -3.72
N GLY A 384 -3.79 13.12 -3.61
CA GLY A 384 -3.68 14.54 -3.96
C GLY A 384 -4.40 14.93 -5.26
N TYR A 385 -4.70 13.98 -6.15
CA TYR A 385 -5.37 14.26 -7.43
C TYR A 385 -6.71 13.51 -7.55
N ALA A 386 -7.66 14.07 -8.29
CA ALA A 386 -8.97 13.47 -8.50
C ALA A 386 -8.94 12.21 -9.39
N ASP A 387 -7.96 12.08 -10.29
CA ASP A 387 -7.82 10.91 -11.17
C ASP A 387 -7.36 9.65 -10.43
N ASP A 388 -6.63 9.81 -9.33
CA ASP A 388 -6.33 8.73 -8.38
C ASP A 388 -7.63 8.08 -7.88
N LEU A 389 -8.64 8.90 -7.60
CA LEU A 389 -9.92 8.42 -7.08
C LEU A 389 -10.77 7.79 -8.18
N PHE A 390 -10.77 8.36 -9.39
CA PHE A 390 -11.58 7.89 -10.51
C PHE A 390 -11.46 6.38 -10.77
N TYR A 391 -10.24 5.89 -10.96
CA TYR A 391 -10.04 4.48 -11.29
C TYR A 391 -10.31 3.56 -10.11
N LEU A 392 -10.14 4.05 -8.88
CA LEU A 392 -10.49 3.27 -7.69
C LEU A 392 -12.00 3.12 -7.60
N LEU A 393 -12.74 4.23 -7.67
CA LEU A 393 -14.21 4.25 -7.66
C LEU A 393 -14.80 3.44 -8.80
N PHE A 394 -14.26 3.57 -10.02
CA PHE A 394 -14.76 2.81 -11.17
C PHE A 394 -14.66 1.30 -10.98
N ARG A 395 -13.71 0.81 -10.18
CA ARG A 395 -13.56 -0.63 -9.91
C ARG A 395 -14.51 -1.15 -8.85
N ILE A 396 -14.87 -0.33 -7.86
CA ILE A 396 -15.71 -0.75 -6.73
C ILE A 396 -17.18 -0.33 -6.87
N LEU A 397 -17.45 0.72 -7.64
CA LEU A 397 -18.76 1.33 -7.88
C LEU A 397 -19.01 1.49 -9.40
N THR A 398 -18.66 0.47 -10.18
CA THR A 398 -18.69 0.51 -11.65
C THR A 398 -20.05 0.96 -12.19
N GLN A 399 -21.14 0.42 -11.63
CA GLN A 399 -22.50 0.72 -12.09
C GLN A 399 -22.82 2.21 -11.91
N ARG A 400 -22.59 2.77 -10.72
CA ARG A 400 -22.83 4.19 -10.42
C ARG A 400 -22.01 5.11 -11.31
N MET A 401 -20.75 4.77 -11.56
CA MET A 401 -19.89 5.56 -12.43
C MET A 401 -20.40 5.57 -13.88
N ILE A 402 -20.96 4.46 -14.35
CA ILE A 402 -21.57 4.35 -15.69
C ILE A 402 -22.89 5.12 -15.77
N GLU A 403 -23.70 5.11 -14.71
CA GLU A 403 -24.93 5.89 -14.56
C GLU A 403 -24.65 7.40 -14.58
N ASP A 404 -23.56 7.83 -13.94
CA ASP A 404 -23.08 9.22 -13.95
C ASP A 404 -22.38 9.61 -15.28
N GLY A 405 -22.40 8.73 -16.30
CA GLY A 405 -21.93 9.03 -17.66
C GLY A 405 -20.47 8.69 -17.95
N TYR A 406 -19.72 8.17 -16.98
CA TYR A 406 -18.33 7.80 -17.15
C TYR A 406 -18.20 6.41 -17.79
N ARG A 407 -18.10 6.37 -19.12
CA ARG A 407 -18.08 5.11 -19.90
C ARG A 407 -16.76 4.90 -20.67
N PRO A 408 -16.32 3.64 -20.85
CA PRO A 408 -15.22 3.35 -21.76
C PRO A 408 -15.59 3.75 -23.18
N ASN A 409 -14.59 4.16 -23.97
CA ASN A 409 -14.81 4.40 -25.40
C ASN A 409 -14.96 3.08 -26.19
N ALA A 410 -15.24 3.18 -27.50
CA ALA A 410 -15.41 2.02 -28.38
C ALA A 410 -14.20 1.06 -28.43
N ARG A 411 -13.00 1.52 -28.02
CA ARG A 411 -11.77 0.70 -27.93
C ARG A 411 -11.53 0.15 -26.52
N GLY A 412 -12.47 0.32 -25.59
CA GLY A 412 -12.35 -0.11 -24.20
C GLY A 412 -11.47 0.79 -23.32
N SER A 413 -11.05 1.96 -23.79
CA SER A 413 -10.21 2.87 -23.01
C SER A 413 -11.05 3.75 -22.08
N MET A 414 -10.66 3.79 -20.82
CA MET A 414 -11.23 4.65 -19.77
C MET A 414 -10.62 6.06 -19.73
N ALA A 415 -9.63 6.36 -20.58
CA ALA A 415 -8.96 7.67 -20.57
C ALA A 415 -9.92 8.86 -20.82
N PRO A 416 -10.88 8.80 -21.77
CA PRO A 416 -11.83 9.89 -21.97
C PRO A 416 -12.75 10.12 -20.75
N ALA A 417 -13.25 9.04 -20.14
CA ALA A 417 -14.08 9.12 -18.95
C ALA A 417 -13.32 9.70 -17.76
N ALA A 418 -12.06 9.27 -17.55
CA ALA A 418 -11.20 9.83 -16.52
C ALA A 418 -10.96 11.34 -16.72
N MET A 419 -10.78 11.78 -17.97
CA MET A 419 -10.65 13.20 -18.30
C MET A 419 -11.95 13.99 -18.12
N SER A 420 -13.12 13.38 -18.35
CA SER A 420 -14.40 14.00 -18.03
C SER A 420 -14.55 14.18 -16.52
N PHE A 421 -14.33 13.10 -15.76
CA PHE A 421 -14.38 13.14 -14.30
C PHE A 421 -13.42 14.21 -13.71
N MET A 422 -12.22 14.34 -14.28
CA MET A 422 -11.27 15.40 -13.92
C MET A 422 -11.78 16.80 -14.22
N ARG A 423 -12.57 17.00 -15.28
CA ARG A 423 -13.18 18.30 -15.60
C ARG A 423 -14.34 18.61 -14.66
N ASP A 424 -15.14 17.61 -14.34
CA ASP A 424 -16.34 17.77 -13.52
C ASP A 424 -16.01 17.94 -12.04
N HIS A 425 -14.94 17.27 -11.58
CA HIS A 425 -14.63 17.13 -10.15
C HIS A 425 -13.17 17.36 -9.79
N GLY A 426 -12.24 17.46 -10.75
CA GLY A 426 -10.84 17.71 -10.48
C GLY A 426 -10.46 19.19 -10.60
N VAL A 427 -9.17 19.48 -10.40
CA VAL A 427 -8.58 20.79 -10.68
C VAL A 427 -7.71 20.69 -11.93
N LEU A 428 -7.97 21.54 -12.91
CA LEU A 428 -7.20 21.64 -14.15
C LEU A 428 -6.57 23.04 -14.24
N LYS A 429 -5.27 23.08 -14.54
CA LYS A 429 -4.49 24.30 -14.74
C LYS A 429 -4.18 24.46 -16.22
N ASP A 430 -4.75 25.47 -16.86
CA ASP A 430 -4.40 25.83 -18.23
C ASP A 430 -3.15 26.71 -18.23
N ILE A 431 -2.07 26.17 -18.80
CA ILE A 431 -0.81 26.90 -18.98
C ILE A 431 -0.85 27.54 -20.37
N TYR A 432 -1.00 28.86 -20.38
CA TYR A 432 -0.90 29.68 -21.57
C TYR A 432 0.58 29.99 -21.81
N THR A 433 1.15 29.42 -22.88
CA THR A 433 2.48 29.82 -23.35
C THR A 433 2.29 30.73 -24.56
N GLU A 434 2.60 32.00 -24.37
CA GLU A 434 2.71 32.98 -25.44
C GLU A 434 4.15 32.94 -25.98
N ARG A 435 4.30 32.79 -27.30
CA ARG A 435 5.59 32.97 -27.97
C ARG A 435 5.47 34.19 -28.86
N ASP A 436 6.25 35.23 -28.57
CA ASP A 436 6.51 36.29 -29.54
C ASP A 436 7.36 35.69 -30.66
N GLY A 437 6.85 35.77 -31.89
CA GLY A 437 7.62 35.39 -33.06
C GLY A 437 8.53 36.54 -33.49
N ASP A 438 9.81 36.26 -33.70
CA ASP A 438 10.68 37.17 -34.45
C ASP A 438 10.09 37.39 -35.83
N SER A 439 9.78 38.65 -36.14
CA SER A 439 9.01 39.04 -37.31
C SER A 439 9.88 39.80 -38.31
N HIS A 440 10.13 39.22 -39.47
CA HIS A 440 10.34 40.00 -40.69
C HIS A 440 9.00 40.14 -41.42
N LYS A 441 8.49 41.39 -41.43
CA LYS A 441 7.40 41.96 -42.25
C LYS A 441 5.95 41.46 -42.02
N THR A 442 5.13 42.39 -41.51
CA THR A 442 3.67 42.53 -41.69
C THR A 442 2.74 41.40 -41.24
N ALA A 443 2.72 41.10 -39.92
CA ALA A 443 1.51 40.87 -39.09
C ALA A 443 1.93 40.31 -37.73
N LYS A 444 1.56 40.97 -36.61
CA LYS A 444 1.76 40.44 -35.26
C LYS A 444 0.78 39.30 -34.99
N GLY A 445 1.11 38.08 -35.41
CA GLY A 445 0.37 36.88 -35.05
C GLY A 445 0.83 36.34 -33.70
N LYS A 446 0.14 36.68 -32.61
CA LYS A 446 0.34 36.04 -31.30
C LYS A 446 -0.03 34.56 -31.39
N LYS A 447 0.94 33.65 -31.29
CA LYS A 447 0.67 32.21 -31.15
C LYS A 447 0.51 31.87 -29.67
N LEU A 448 -0.74 31.83 -29.22
CA LEU A 448 -1.12 31.34 -27.91
C LEU A 448 -1.21 29.80 -27.96
N SER A 449 -0.33 29.09 -27.26
CA SER A 449 -0.50 27.65 -27.05
C SER A 449 -1.04 27.39 -25.65
N VAL A 450 -2.15 26.66 -25.56
CA VAL A 450 -2.75 26.25 -24.28
C VAL A 450 -2.34 24.81 -23.98
N ARG A 451 -1.79 24.59 -22.80
CA ARG A 451 -1.50 23.26 -22.27
C ARG A 451 -2.21 23.07 -20.93
N THR A 452 -3.24 22.24 -20.92
CA THR A 452 -3.92 21.84 -19.67
C THR A 452 -3.08 20.83 -18.91
N VAL A 453 -2.80 21.11 -17.64
CA VAL A 453 -2.07 20.26 -16.70
C VAL A 453 -2.97 19.97 -15.49
N LYS A 454 -2.91 18.75 -14.96
CA LYS A 454 -3.66 18.37 -13.77
C LYS A 454 -3.08 19.07 -12.55
N ALA A 455 -3.94 19.64 -11.71
CA ALA A 455 -3.57 20.22 -10.43
C ALA A 455 -4.13 19.35 -9.28
N PRO A 456 -3.48 19.37 -8.10
CA PRO A 456 -4.01 18.68 -6.94
C PRO A 456 -5.33 19.29 -6.46
N GLY A 457 -6.24 18.45 -5.99
CA GLY A 457 -7.55 18.85 -5.48
C GLY A 457 -8.72 18.03 -6.03
N PHE A 458 -9.81 18.02 -5.27
CA PHE A 458 -11.07 17.38 -5.64
C PHE A 458 -12.21 18.28 -5.20
N GLY A 459 -13.06 18.64 -6.15
CA GLY A 459 -14.14 19.60 -5.97
C GLY A 459 -15.15 19.10 -4.92
N PRO A 460 -15.77 20.01 -4.14
CA PRO A 460 -16.76 19.66 -3.12
C PRO A 460 -17.93 18.81 -3.66
N LYS A 461 -18.37 19.07 -4.89
CA LYS A 461 -19.39 18.26 -5.59
C LYS A 461 -18.97 16.80 -5.74
N GLY A 462 -17.68 16.56 -6.03
CA GLY A 462 -17.13 15.21 -6.13
C GLY A 462 -17.07 14.51 -4.78
N ILE A 463 -16.65 15.23 -3.72
CA ILE A 463 -16.59 14.71 -2.34
C ILE A 463 -17.99 14.26 -1.91
N HIS A 464 -18.98 15.14 -2.10
CA HIS A 464 -20.37 14.88 -1.75
C HIS A 464 -20.96 13.71 -2.51
N ARG A 465 -20.72 13.60 -3.83
CA ARG A 465 -21.28 12.53 -4.67
C ARG A 465 -20.59 11.17 -4.49
N PHE A 466 -19.27 11.15 -4.36
CA PHE A 466 -18.48 9.92 -4.51
C PHE A 466 -17.71 9.49 -3.28
N VAL A 467 -17.53 10.34 -2.27
CA VAL A 467 -16.75 10.03 -1.08
C VAL A 467 -17.64 9.82 0.13
N LEU A 468 -18.38 10.85 0.55
CA LEU A 468 -19.19 10.81 1.77
C LEU A 468 -20.23 9.67 1.80
N PRO A 469 -20.94 9.34 0.71
CA PRO A 469 -21.98 8.30 0.76
C PRO A 469 -21.44 6.89 0.97
N PHE A 470 -20.15 6.66 0.66
CA PHE A 470 -19.55 5.33 0.66
C PHE A 470 -18.44 5.17 1.68
N THR A 471 -18.03 6.25 2.37
CA THR A 471 -16.83 6.26 3.20
C THR A 471 -17.16 6.56 4.65
N VAL A 472 -16.69 5.69 5.55
CA VAL A 472 -16.65 5.98 6.98
C VAL A 472 -15.23 6.38 7.36
N PHE A 473 -15.10 7.52 8.02
CA PHE A 473 -13.82 8.07 8.49
C PHE A 473 -13.64 7.73 9.97
N LEU A 474 -12.44 7.25 10.34
CA LEU A 474 -12.11 7.00 11.73
C LEU A 474 -10.67 7.46 12.02
N LYS A 475 -10.53 8.41 12.95
CA LYS A 475 -9.23 8.87 13.45
C LYS A 475 -8.90 8.14 14.74
N LEU A 476 -7.62 8.14 15.08
CA LEU A 476 -7.13 7.44 16.27
C LEU A 476 -7.63 8.09 17.57
N LYS A 477 -7.83 9.42 17.55
CA LYS A 477 -8.44 10.19 18.64
C LYS A 477 -9.89 9.77 18.94
N ASP A 478 -10.60 9.23 17.96
CA ASP A 478 -12.03 8.86 18.08
C ASP A 478 -12.22 7.54 18.84
N ILE A 479 -11.17 6.72 18.96
CA ILE A 479 -11.22 5.42 19.67
C ILE A 479 -11.28 5.61 21.21
N GLY A 480 -10.95 6.81 21.71
CA GLY A 480 -11.02 7.21 23.12
C GLY A 480 -9.65 7.53 23.74
N GLY A 481 -9.61 8.53 24.63
CA GLY A 481 -8.36 9.12 25.16
C GLY A 481 -7.47 8.21 26.01
N ASN A 482 -7.95 7.02 26.43
CA ASN A 482 -7.20 6.08 27.27
C ASN A 482 -6.66 4.86 26.50
N VAL A 483 -6.95 4.71 25.20
CA VAL A 483 -6.54 3.51 24.44
C VAL A 483 -5.08 3.59 24.00
N LEU A 484 -4.53 4.81 23.90
CA LEU A 484 -3.15 5.04 23.49
C LEU A 484 -2.45 6.02 24.42
N PRO A 485 -1.16 5.78 24.71
CA PRO A 485 -0.37 6.72 25.50
C PRO A 485 -0.04 7.97 24.68
N SER A 486 0.51 8.99 25.34
CA SER A 486 0.86 10.25 24.68
C SER A 486 1.83 10.05 23.50
N TYR A 487 1.63 10.83 22.45
CA TYR A 487 2.47 10.88 21.26
C TYR A 487 3.05 12.28 21.11
N GLN A 488 4.37 12.37 21.00
CA GLN A 488 5.09 13.65 20.88
C GLN A 488 6.07 13.58 19.72
N GLU A 489 6.05 14.61 18.88
CA GLU A 489 7.03 14.84 17.82
C GLU A 489 7.94 15.99 18.23
N GLU A 490 9.23 15.74 18.22
CA GLU A 490 10.26 16.71 18.60
C GLU A 490 11.24 16.87 17.44
N PHE A 491 11.63 18.11 17.19
CA PHE A 491 12.64 18.43 16.20
C PHE A 491 13.91 18.91 16.92
N ILE A 492 15.04 18.29 16.62
CA ILE A 492 16.34 18.59 17.23
C ILE A 492 17.27 19.17 16.17
N ASP A 493 17.53 20.48 16.31
CA ASP A 493 18.57 21.20 15.60
C ASP A 493 19.95 20.80 16.13
N VAL A 494 20.73 20.13 15.29
CA VAL A 494 22.11 19.74 15.60
C VAL A 494 23.07 20.72 14.93
N PRO A 495 23.90 21.47 15.67
CA PRO A 495 24.91 22.31 15.04
C PRO A 495 25.98 21.45 14.35
N MET A 496 26.39 21.85 13.14
CA MET A 496 27.57 21.26 12.49
C MET A 496 28.84 21.69 13.23
N ALA A 497 29.88 20.87 13.14
CA ALA A 497 31.23 21.31 13.53
C ALA A 497 31.67 22.50 12.65
N PRO A 498 32.51 23.44 13.13
CA PRO A 498 32.88 24.63 12.36
C PRO A 498 33.45 24.33 10.96
N GLU A 499 34.32 23.32 10.85
CA GLU A 499 34.91 22.90 9.58
C GLU A 499 33.87 22.26 8.65
N GLN A 500 32.98 21.43 9.22
CA GLN A 500 31.86 20.81 8.52
C GLN A 500 30.90 21.86 7.96
N ALA A 501 30.54 22.87 8.75
CA ALA A 501 29.68 23.99 8.33
C ALA A 501 30.32 24.78 7.19
N SER A 502 31.61 25.12 7.32
CA SER A 502 32.36 25.86 6.31
C SER A 502 32.43 25.10 4.98
N ALA A 503 32.72 23.80 5.02
CA ALA A 503 32.73 22.95 3.84
C ALA A 503 31.33 22.76 3.22
N TYR A 504 30.30 22.61 4.05
CA TYR A 504 28.91 22.53 3.58
C TYR A 504 28.51 23.79 2.82
N LEU A 505 28.77 24.98 3.38
CA LEU A 505 28.41 26.25 2.76
C LEU A 505 29.10 26.45 1.41
N ARG A 506 30.39 26.08 1.30
CA ARG A 506 31.10 26.10 0.02
C ARG A 506 30.45 25.15 -1.00
N LEU A 507 30.19 23.91 -0.60
CA LEU A 507 29.55 22.91 -1.47
C LEU A 507 28.16 23.37 -1.93
N ALA A 508 27.35 23.90 -1.00
CA ALA A 508 26.02 24.43 -1.27
C ALA A 508 26.07 25.61 -2.25
N ALA A 509 26.97 26.56 -2.05
CA ALA A 509 27.15 27.70 -2.96
C ALA A 509 27.52 27.25 -4.38
N THR A 510 28.50 26.35 -4.52
CA THR A 510 28.92 25.82 -5.83
C THR A 510 27.79 25.09 -6.54
N LEU A 511 27.13 24.14 -5.87
CA LEU A 511 26.06 23.35 -6.49
C LEU A 511 24.81 24.17 -6.80
N THR A 512 24.50 25.18 -5.98
CA THR A 512 23.37 26.09 -6.23
C THR A 512 23.63 26.97 -7.44
N ALA A 513 24.86 27.45 -7.64
CA ALA A 513 25.24 28.20 -8.83
C ALA A 513 25.09 27.34 -10.11
N GLU A 514 25.58 26.09 -10.08
CA GLU A 514 25.40 25.13 -11.19
C GLU A 514 23.92 24.85 -11.48
N LEU A 515 23.11 24.62 -10.43
CA LEU A 515 21.68 24.38 -10.57
C LEU A 515 20.96 25.59 -11.18
N ARG A 516 21.31 26.81 -10.77
CA ARG A 516 20.73 28.05 -11.29
C ARG A 516 21.02 28.22 -12.78
N GLN A 517 22.25 27.94 -13.22
CA GLN A 517 22.61 27.98 -14.64
C GLN A 517 21.87 26.92 -15.46
N ALA A 518 21.72 25.71 -14.92
CA ALA A 518 21.00 24.63 -15.58
C ALA A 518 19.51 24.95 -15.76
N LEU A 519 18.86 25.44 -14.70
CA LEU A 519 17.44 25.81 -14.75
C LEU A 519 17.17 27.01 -15.66
N ALA A 520 18.10 27.97 -15.75
CA ALA A 520 18.01 29.05 -16.73
C ALA A 520 17.99 28.53 -18.18
N ARG A 521 18.65 27.40 -18.45
CA ARG A 521 18.62 26.69 -19.73
C ARG A 521 17.49 25.66 -19.84
N ARG A 522 16.56 25.64 -18.88
CA ARG A 522 15.46 24.66 -18.74
C ARG A 522 15.95 23.21 -18.61
N ASP A 523 17.16 22.99 -18.11
CA ASP A 523 17.68 21.66 -17.78
C ASP A 523 17.40 21.31 -16.31
N THR A 524 16.55 20.32 -16.08
CA THR A 524 16.19 19.82 -14.74
C THR A 524 17.01 18.61 -14.31
N THR A 525 17.97 18.15 -15.12
CA THR A 525 18.72 16.91 -14.81
C THR A 525 19.64 17.01 -13.61
N LEU A 526 20.08 18.23 -13.27
CA LEU A 526 20.93 18.48 -12.09
C LEU A 526 20.16 18.53 -10.78
N LEU A 527 18.84 18.76 -10.81
CA LEU A 527 17.98 18.89 -9.63
C LEU A 527 18.17 17.72 -8.66
N GLY A 528 18.01 16.49 -9.16
CA GLY A 528 18.11 15.29 -8.33
C GLY A 528 19.51 15.05 -7.76
N VAL A 529 20.57 15.41 -8.48
CA VAL A 529 21.94 15.25 -7.99
C VAL A 529 22.25 16.25 -6.89
N VAL A 530 21.97 17.53 -7.14
CA VAL A 530 22.27 18.62 -6.19
C VAL A 530 21.54 18.39 -4.87
N LEU A 531 20.23 18.13 -4.90
CA LEU A 531 19.44 17.92 -3.68
C LEU A 531 19.92 16.70 -2.89
N ASN A 532 20.18 15.57 -3.58
CA ASN A 532 20.66 14.37 -2.90
C ASN A 532 22.03 14.57 -2.25
N VAL A 533 22.92 15.34 -2.87
CA VAL A 533 24.24 15.64 -2.27
C VAL A 533 24.09 16.57 -1.07
N LEU A 534 23.31 17.66 -1.18
CA LEU A 534 23.14 18.61 -0.07
C LEU A 534 22.43 18.00 1.14
N LEU A 535 21.54 17.03 0.94
CA LEU A 535 20.97 16.29 2.07
C LEU A 535 21.93 15.24 2.63
N ALA A 536 22.67 14.52 1.78
CA ALA A 536 23.45 13.37 2.21
C ALA A 536 24.83 13.73 2.77
N TRP A 537 25.53 14.69 2.16
CA TRP A 537 26.90 15.02 2.52
C TRP A 537 27.09 15.38 4.01
N PRO A 538 26.21 16.17 4.66
CA PRO A 538 26.34 16.45 6.10
C PRO A 538 26.41 15.20 6.97
N ASP A 539 25.72 14.11 6.58
CA ASP A 539 25.68 12.84 7.30
C ASP A 539 26.75 11.85 6.85
N CYS A 540 27.50 12.22 5.83
CA CYS A 540 28.38 11.33 5.08
C CYS A 540 29.79 11.90 4.94
N CYS A 541 30.12 12.97 5.64
CA CYS A 541 31.38 13.67 5.54
C CYS A 541 32.57 12.93 6.20
N PHE A 542 32.39 11.68 6.62
CA PHE A 542 33.47 10.74 6.98
C PHE A 542 34.18 10.12 5.75
N ARG A 543 33.80 10.56 4.55
CA ARG A 543 34.37 10.13 3.27
C ARG A 543 34.35 11.29 2.28
N SER A 544 35.19 11.18 1.26
CA SER A 544 35.18 12.14 0.18
C SER A 544 33.93 11.99 -0.68
N GLU A 545 33.48 13.12 -1.23
CA GLU A 545 32.31 13.20 -2.08
C GLU A 545 32.70 13.87 -3.40
N MET A 546 32.46 13.17 -4.50
CA MET A 546 32.73 13.65 -5.85
C MET A 546 31.40 13.76 -6.60
N VAL A 547 30.97 14.99 -6.84
CA VAL A 547 29.71 15.29 -7.50
C VAL A 547 29.93 15.36 -8.99
N LYS A 548 29.24 14.52 -9.77
CA LYS A 548 29.34 14.48 -11.23
C LYS A 548 28.01 14.81 -11.89
N HIS A 549 28.09 15.49 -13.03
CA HIS A 549 26.93 15.73 -13.88
C HIS A 549 26.39 14.39 -14.43
N PRO A 550 25.06 14.10 -14.35
CA PRO A 550 24.49 12.82 -14.80
C PRO A 550 24.77 12.45 -16.25
N ARG A 551 24.69 13.45 -17.14
CA ARG A 551 24.89 13.31 -18.59
C ARG A 551 26.35 13.39 -18.99
N THR A 552 27.00 14.53 -18.77
CA THR A 552 28.37 14.78 -19.26
C THR A 552 29.44 14.07 -18.44
N ARG A 553 29.12 13.64 -17.22
CA ARG A 553 30.06 13.04 -16.23
C ARG A 553 31.15 13.98 -15.73
N ASP A 554 31.08 15.26 -16.07
CA ASP A 554 31.98 16.30 -15.57
C ASP A 554 31.88 16.42 -14.05
N THR A 555 32.99 16.74 -13.40
CA THR A 555 33.05 16.98 -11.97
C THR A 555 32.52 18.38 -11.66
N LEU A 556 31.43 18.46 -10.91
CA LEU A 556 30.80 19.72 -10.47
C LEU A 556 31.42 20.23 -9.17
N ALA A 557 31.70 19.31 -8.23
CA ALA A 557 32.30 19.64 -6.95
C ALA A 557 33.05 18.41 -6.40
N PHE A 558 34.09 18.67 -5.62
CA PHE A 558 34.79 17.66 -4.83
C PHE A 558 34.97 18.19 -3.41
N VAL A 559 34.67 17.35 -2.42
CA VAL A 559 34.90 17.65 -1.01
C VAL A 559 35.61 16.46 -0.36
N PRO A 560 36.76 16.65 0.30
CA PRO A 560 37.44 15.56 1.00
C PRO A 560 36.64 15.07 2.21
N ALA A 561 37.05 13.92 2.76
CA ALA A 561 36.56 13.47 4.06
C ALA A 561 37.00 14.47 5.14
N LEU A 562 36.08 14.81 6.05
CA LEU A 562 36.34 15.69 7.19
C LEU A 562 36.47 14.91 8.50
N PHE A 563 35.74 13.81 8.64
CA PHE A 563 35.77 12.98 9.85
C PHE A 563 36.46 11.66 9.58
N GLY A 564 37.17 11.15 10.57
CA GLY A 564 37.73 9.79 10.54
C GLY A 564 36.67 8.69 10.73
N ASP A 565 37.07 7.44 10.46
CA ASP A 565 36.20 6.27 10.68
C ASP A 565 35.80 6.05 12.14
N ASP A 566 36.60 6.57 13.09
CA ASP A 566 36.38 6.46 14.54
C ASP A 566 35.98 7.79 15.20
N GLU A 567 35.92 8.88 14.43
CA GLU A 567 35.58 10.20 14.96
C GLU A 567 34.08 10.44 14.90
N LEU A 568 33.45 10.72 16.03
CA LEU A 568 32.00 10.92 16.14
C LEU A 568 31.54 12.22 15.48
N MET A 569 30.59 12.13 14.54
CA MET A 569 29.93 13.32 13.98
C MET A 569 28.86 13.87 14.94
N PRO A 570 28.51 15.18 14.86
CA PRO A 570 27.57 15.79 15.81
C PRO A 570 26.20 15.11 15.89
N LYS A 571 25.64 14.67 14.74
CA LYS A 571 24.35 13.97 14.72
C LYS A 571 24.45 12.53 15.25
N GLU A 572 25.58 11.87 15.06
CA GLU A 572 25.85 10.55 15.65
C GLU A 572 25.96 10.66 17.18
N GLN A 573 26.61 11.72 17.67
CA GLN A 573 26.66 12.04 19.10
C GLN A 573 25.26 12.31 19.67
N ALA A 574 24.43 13.08 18.97
CA ALA A 574 23.06 13.37 19.39
C ALA A 574 22.21 12.08 19.48
N LEU A 575 22.33 11.18 18.49
CA LEU A 575 21.68 9.86 18.54
C LEU A 575 22.21 9.02 19.71
N LEU A 576 23.53 8.99 19.92
CA LEU A 576 24.13 8.22 21.00
C LEU A 576 23.62 8.70 22.37
N ASN A 577 23.59 10.01 22.60
CA ASN A 577 23.07 10.61 23.82
C ASN A 577 21.61 10.19 24.06
N LEU A 578 20.76 10.28 23.02
CA LEU A 578 19.37 9.83 23.09
C LEU A 578 19.26 8.34 23.45
N CYS A 579 20.04 7.48 22.80
CA CYS A 579 20.01 6.04 23.06
C CYS A 579 20.42 5.69 24.49
N LEU A 580 21.43 6.39 25.04
CA LEU A 580 21.88 6.20 26.42
C LEU A 580 20.83 6.67 27.42
N GLU A 581 20.19 7.83 27.17
CA GLU A 581 19.11 8.36 28.00
C GLU A 581 17.90 7.40 28.03
N GLU A 582 17.50 6.88 26.88
CA GLU A 582 16.38 5.95 26.76
C GLU A 582 16.70 4.59 27.41
N LYS A 583 17.93 4.09 27.25
CA LYS A 583 18.39 2.87 27.93
C LYS A 583 18.37 3.03 29.45
N ALA A 584 18.77 4.19 29.99
CA ALA A 584 18.68 4.46 31.42
C ALA A 584 17.23 4.43 31.94
N LYS A 585 16.25 4.75 31.08
CA LYS A 585 14.81 4.64 31.35
C LYS A 585 14.23 3.24 31.06
N GLY A 586 15.05 2.27 30.64
CA GLY A 586 14.62 0.93 30.24
C GLY A 586 13.84 0.88 28.92
N ARG A 587 13.97 1.92 28.09
CA ARG A 587 13.26 2.09 26.80
C ARG A 587 14.19 1.75 25.63
N LYS A 588 13.62 1.14 24.59
CA LYS A 588 14.35 0.80 23.35
C LYS A 588 14.15 1.88 22.29
N VAL A 589 15.14 2.06 21.42
CA VAL A 589 15.12 3.06 20.35
C VAL A 589 15.04 2.40 18.97
N LEU A 590 14.12 2.87 18.14
CA LEU A 590 14.06 2.58 16.71
C LEU A 590 14.67 3.74 15.93
N ALA A 591 15.85 3.53 15.35
CA ALA A 591 16.58 4.56 14.64
C ALA A 591 16.54 4.34 13.12
N TYR A 592 16.02 5.33 12.41
CA TYR A 592 15.85 5.33 10.97
C TYR A 592 17.03 6.00 10.25
N THR A 593 17.56 5.29 9.26
CA THR A 593 18.55 5.81 8.31
C THR A 593 18.22 5.35 6.90
N VAL A 594 18.34 6.26 5.93
CA VAL A 594 17.93 6.01 4.53
C VAL A 594 19.09 5.70 3.60
N TYR A 595 20.32 6.08 3.98
CA TYR A 595 21.47 5.93 3.09
C TYR A 595 22.06 4.52 3.13
N SER A 596 22.24 3.94 1.94
CA SER A 596 22.72 2.57 1.72
C SER A 596 23.79 2.51 0.62
N GLY A 597 24.38 1.33 0.41
CA GLY A 597 25.34 1.09 -0.67
C GLY A 597 26.64 1.86 -0.44
N THR A 598 27.10 2.63 -1.44
CA THR A 598 28.29 3.48 -1.27
C THR A 598 28.12 4.50 -0.15
N ARG A 599 26.86 4.87 0.18
CA ARG A 599 26.50 5.80 1.26
C ARG A 599 26.03 5.12 2.56
N ASP A 600 26.36 3.86 2.79
CA ASP A 600 25.84 3.13 3.96
C ASP A 600 26.29 3.76 5.29
N THR A 601 25.33 4.32 6.04
CA THR A 601 25.55 4.83 7.40
C THR A 601 25.19 3.81 8.47
N THR A 602 24.45 2.74 8.13
CA THR A 602 23.99 1.74 9.12
C THR A 602 25.16 1.04 9.81
N SER A 603 26.18 0.68 9.05
CA SER A 603 27.36 -0.05 9.56
C SER A 603 28.17 0.82 10.52
N ARG A 604 28.31 2.11 10.21
CA ARG A 604 29.00 3.10 11.04
C ARG A 604 28.24 3.38 12.34
N LEU A 605 26.94 3.66 12.25
CA LEU A 605 26.08 3.87 13.42
C LEU A 605 26.08 2.66 14.35
N LYS A 606 26.05 1.44 13.79
CA LYS A 606 26.14 0.21 14.56
C LYS A 606 27.44 0.17 15.38
N LYS A 607 28.59 0.40 14.73
CA LYS A 607 29.91 0.41 15.38
C LYS A 607 29.96 1.43 16.53
N VAL A 608 29.53 2.66 16.26
CA VAL A 608 29.52 3.76 17.23
C VAL A 608 28.68 3.43 18.46
N LEU A 609 27.46 2.92 18.26
CA LEU A 609 26.55 2.59 19.35
C LEU A 609 27.03 1.36 20.16
N GLU A 610 27.59 0.34 19.49
CA GLU A 610 28.17 -0.84 20.16
C GLU A 610 29.40 -0.51 20.99
N GLN A 611 30.26 0.41 20.53
CA GLN A 611 31.42 0.91 21.30
C GLN A 611 31.00 1.59 22.61
N ALA A 612 29.81 2.20 22.63
CA ALA A 612 29.21 2.78 23.84
C ALA A 612 28.44 1.76 24.70
N GLY A 613 28.54 0.46 24.41
CA GLY A 613 27.92 -0.60 25.22
C GLY A 613 26.43 -0.82 24.97
N LEU A 614 25.90 -0.35 23.84
CA LEU A 614 24.53 -0.62 23.40
C LEU A 614 24.47 -1.92 22.59
N ARG A 615 23.41 -2.71 22.78
CA ARG A 615 23.13 -3.88 21.94
C ARG A 615 22.33 -3.45 20.72
N VAL A 616 22.92 -3.56 19.54
CA VAL A 616 22.36 -2.99 18.31
C VAL A 616 22.07 -4.07 17.27
N ALA A 617 20.85 -4.04 16.72
CA ALA A 617 20.49 -4.85 15.56
C ALA A 617 20.26 -3.98 14.33
N VAL A 618 20.56 -4.51 13.14
CA VAL A 618 20.37 -3.79 11.86
C VAL A 618 19.44 -4.62 10.96
N LEU A 619 18.25 -4.10 10.70
CA LEU A 619 17.34 -4.69 9.72
C LEU A 619 17.73 -4.21 8.32
N ARG A 620 18.23 -5.14 7.49
CA ARG A 620 18.65 -4.87 6.10
C ARG A 620 17.61 -5.38 5.11
N ALA A 621 17.66 -4.84 3.88
CA ALA A 621 16.80 -5.27 2.77
C ALA A 621 17.00 -6.75 2.37
N THR A 622 18.14 -7.35 2.72
CA THR A 622 18.44 -8.78 2.54
C THR A 622 17.52 -9.69 3.35
N VAL A 623 16.90 -9.18 4.43
CA VAL A 623 15.88 -9.91 5.17
C VAL A 623 14.56 -9.85 4.39
N GLU A 624 14.13 -11.03 3.92
CA GLU A 624 12.86 -11.20 3.21
C GLU A 624 11.70 -10.61 3.99
N THR A 625 10.81 -9.87 3.31
CA THR A 625 9.72 -9.11 3.94
C THR A 625 8.82 -9.99 4.83
N ALA A 626 8.57 -11.23 4.42
CA ALA A 626 7.75 -12.18 5.19
C ALA A 626 8.38 -12.63 6.51
N ARG A 627 9.71 -12.49 6.66
CA ARG A 627 10.47 -12.90 7.86
C ARG A 627 10.83 -11.73 8.77
N ARG A 628 10.50 -10.49 8.40
CA ARG A 628 10.96 -9.30 9.14
C ARG A 628 10.36 -9.22 10.54
N GLU A 629 9.07 -9.52 10.69
CA GLU A 629 8.40 -9.51 12.01
C GLU A 629 9.09 -10.49 12.97
N ASP A 630 9.22 -11.76 12.56
CA ASP A 630 9.88 -12.79 13.36
C ASP A 630 11.35 -12.46 13.65
N TRP A 631 12.06 -11.90 12.67
CA TRP A 631 13.45 -11.49 12.86
C TRP A 631 13.56 -10.40 13.91
N ILE A 632 12.68 -9.37 13.87
CA ILE A 632 12.67 -8.30 14.86
C ILE A 632 12.37 -8.85 16.25
N LEU A 633 11.37 -9.72 16.38
CA LEU A 633 11.03 -10.35 17.66
C LEU A 633 12.21 -11.16 18.23
N ASP A 634 12.91 -11.94 17.40
CA ASP A 634 14.11 -12.67 17.83
C ASP A 634 15.23 -11.72 18.30
N GLN A 635 15.36 -10.53 17.70
CA GLN A 635 16.30 -9.53 18.19
C GLN A 635 15.84 -8.92 19.52
N VAL A 636 14.54 -8.61 19.66
CA VAL A 636 13.96 -8.09 20.91
C VAL A 636 14.16 -9.08 22.06
N ASP A 637 13.96 -10.38 21.81
CA ASP A 637 14.18 -11.46 22.79
C ASP A 637 15.65 -11.60 23.21
N ARG A 638 16.59 -11.25 22.32
CA ARG A 638 18.03 -11.14 22.65
C ARG A 638 18.36 -9.89 23.47
N GLY A 639 17.36 -9.05 23.76
CA GLY A 639 17.49 -7.86 24.58
C GLY A 639 18.27 -6.75 23.90
N ILE A 640 17.97 -6.45 22.63
CA ILE A 640 18.55 -5.30 21.94
C ILE A 640 18.06 -3.97 22.54
N ASP A 641 18.94 -2.98 22.55
CA ASP A 641 18.65 -1.61 23.00
C ASP A 641 18.21 -0.75 21.81
N VAL A 642 18.83 -0.94 20.65
CA VAL A 642 18.60 -0.12 19.44
C VAL A 642 18.37 -1.01 18.21
N LEU A 643 17.32 -0.69 17.45
CA LEU A 643 17.08 -1.25 16.12
C LEU A 643 17.36 -0.18 15.05
N LEU A 644 18.36 -0.42 14.20
CA LEU A 644 18.66 0.40 13.03
C LEU A 644 17.96 -0.16 11.80
N THR A 645 17.22 0.66 11.07
CA THR A 645 16.56 0.22 9.83
C THR A 645 16.31 1.37 8.86
N ASN A 646 16.09 1.05 7.59
CA ASN A 646 15.51 2.00 6.65
C ASN A 646 13.98 2.04 6.83
N PRO A 647 13.36 3.23 6.89
CA PRO A 647 11.90 3.36 7.08
C PRO A 647 11.09 2.67 5.97
N GLU A 648 11.63 2.55 4.75
CA GLU A 648 11.01 1.81 3.64
C GLU A 648 10.86 0.30 3.93
N LEU A 649 11.64 -0.25 4.87
CA LEU A 649 11.56 -1.67 5.23
C LEU A 649 10.42 -1.96 6.20
N VAL A 650 9.93 -0.93 6.92
CA VAL A 650 8.90 -1.04 7.96
C VAL A 650 7.64 -0.23 7.67
N LYS A 651 7.59 0.45 6.51
CA LYS A 651 6.46 1.29 6.08
C LYS A 651 5.12 0.56 5.95
N THR A 652 5.08 -0.77 5.99
CA THR A 652 3.88 -1.58 5.81
C THR A 652 3.86 -2.75 6.78
N GLY A 653 2.69 -2.98 7.39
CA GLY A 653 2.34 -4.20 8.11
C GLY A 653 3.01 -4.56 9.44
N LEU A 654 4.19 -4.01 9.76
CA LEU A 654 4.89 -4.30 11.02
C LEU A 654 4.39 -3.42 12.17
N ASP A 655 4.17 -4.03 13.34
CA ASP A 655 3.91 -3.35 14.61
C ASP A 655 5.22 -3.35 15.43
N LEU A 656 5.70 -2.17 15.84
CA LEU A 656 7.00 -2.01 16.51
C LEU A 656 6.82 -1.52 17.95
N LEU A 657 5.87 -2.11 18.67
CA LEU A 657 5.45 -1.68 20.00
C LEU A 657 6.60 -1.67 21.03
N ASP A 658 7.59 -2.56 20.88
CA ASP A 658 8.77 -2.65 21.76
C ASP A 658 9.71 -1.44 21.71
N PHE A 659 9.56 -0.56 20.72
CA PHE A 659 10.41 0.60 20.49
C PHE A 659 9.62 1.91 20.65
N PRO A 660 9.35 2.37 21.89
CA PRO A 660 8.54 3.55 22.13
C PRO A 660 9.22 4.86 21.73
N THR A 661 10.53 4.85 21.47
CA THR A 661 11.26 6.03 20.99
C THR A 661 11.75 5.81 19.57
N ILE A 662 11.36 6.70 18.67
CA ILE A 662 11.71 6.67 17.26
C ILE A 662 12.64 7.85 16.97
N ALA A 663 13.75 7.59 16.28
CA ALA A 663 14.74 8.59 15.92
C ALA A 663 14.95 8.59 14.41
N PHE A 664 14.62 9.68 13.73
CA PHE A 664 14.94 9.88 12.32
C PHE A 664 16.27 10.63 12.20
N LEU A 665 17.32 9.93 11.77
CA LEU A 665 18.53 10.61 11.32
C LEU A 665 18.30 11.28 9.98
N GLN A 666 17.57 10.60 9.10
CA GLN A 666 17.13 11.14 7.81
C GLN A 666 15.68 10.77 7.56
N THR A 667 14.93 11.70 6.98
CA THR A 667 13.51 11.52 6.64
C THR A 667 13.26 11.19 5.18
N GLY A 668 14.23 11.44 4.30
CA GLY A 668 14.04 11.38 2.85
C GLY A 668 13.09 12.49 2.35
N TYR A 669 12.43 12.27 1.21
CA TYR A 669 11.49 13.23 0.61
C TYR A 669 10.03 12.73 0.60
N ASN A 670 9.82 11.45 0.92
CA ASN A 670 8.50 10.83 0.85
C ASN A 670 7.73 11.01 2.16
N VAL A 671 6.82 11.99 2.16
CA VAL A 671 5.90 12.30 3.26
C VAL A 671 5.11 11.07 3.72
N TYR A 672 4.66 10.24 2.79
CA TYR A 672 3.87 9.05 3.12
C TYR A 672 4.70 8.02 3.90
N THR A 673 5.93 7.74 3.45
CA THR A 673 6.85 6.86 4.18
C THR A 673 7.14 7.40 5.58
N LEU A 674 7.34 8.72 5.70
CA LEU A 674 7.59 9.37 6.98
C LEU A 674 6.42 9.17 7.98
N GLN A 675 5.20 9.54 7.57
CA GLN A 675 4.00 9.38 8.39
C GLN A 675 3.77 7.92 8.78
N GLN A 676 3.96 7.00 7.82
CA GLN A 676 3.80 5.58 8.04
C GLN A 676 4.82 5.02 9.04
N ALA A 677 6.07 5.48 8.98
CA ALA A 677 7.17 5.04 9.83
C ALA A 677 7.10 5.63 11.25
N ALA A 678 6.70 6.90 11.39
CA ALA A 678 6.55 7.59 12.67
C ALA A 678 5.44 6.98 13.54
N ARG A 679 4.36 6.47 12.93
CA ARG A 679 3.24 5.83 13.64
C ARG A 679 3.38 4.31 13.81
N ARG A 680 4.59 3.73 13.65
CA ARG A 680 4.80 2.27 13.79
C ARG A 680 4.79 1.79 15.22
N SER A 681 5.25 2.62 16.14
CA SER A 681 5.29 2.31 17.57
C SER A 681 4.06 2.83 18.32
N TRP A 682 3.28 3.74 17.72
CA TRP A 682 2.06 4.31 18.30
C TRP A 682 0.82 3.61 17.74
N ARG A 683 0.48 2.46 18.31
CA ARG A 683 -0.65 1.60 17.92
C ARG A 683 -1.31 0.98 19.14
N ILE A 684 -2.53 0.46 18.96
CA ILE A 684 -3.29 -0.23 20.02
C ILE A 684 -2.41 -1.35 20.60
N GLY A 685 -2.26 -1.37 21.92
CA GLY A 685 -1.36 -2.26 22.64
C GLY A 685 -0.05 -1.60 23.12
N GLN A 686 0.25 -0.38 22.65
CA GLN A 686 1.36 0.41 23.19
C GLN A 686 1.07 0.82 24.64
N LYS A 687 2.05 0.59 25.52
CA LYS A 687 1.95 0.88 26.96
C LYS A 687 2.79 2.08 27.40
N HIS A 688 3.73 2.52 26.58
CA HIS A 688 4.64 3.61 26.90
C HIS A 688 4.38 4.84 26.03
N PRO A 689 4.53 6.06 26.58
CA PRO A 689 4.54 7.31 25.81
C PRO A 689 5.49 7.23 24.61
N VAL A 690 4.97 7.48 23.41
CA VAL A 690 5.76 7.43 22.17
C VAL A 690 6.37 8.80 21.88
N ARG A 691 7.69 8.81 21.64
CA ARG A 691 8.45 10.00 21.25
C ARG A 691 9.04 9.79 19.87
N VAL A 692 8.85 10.75 18.98
CA VAL A 692 9.42 10.75 17.63
C VAL A 692 10.32 11.94 17.48
N ILE A 693 11.61 11.68 17.25
CA ILE A 693 12.65 12.70 17.21
C ILE A 693 13.18 12.80 15.79
N PHE A 694 13.14 14.00 15.23
CA PHE A 694 13.70 14.32 13.93
C PHE A 694 14.99 15.10 14.10
N PHE A 695 16.12 14.51 13.70
CA PHE A 695 17.40 15.21 13.72
C PHE A 695 17.64 15.91 12.38
N GLY A 696 18.09 17.17 12.43
CA GLY A 696 18.53 17.90 11.26
C GLY A 696 19.71 18.81 11.59
N TYR A 697 20.65 18.95 10.66
CA TYR A 697 21.73 19.92 10.85
C TYR A 697 21.25 21.35 10.69
N ALA A 698 21.44 22.18 11.71
CA ALA A 698 21.04 23.59 11.70
C ALA A 698 21.64 24.33 10.49
N GLY A 699 20.83 25.19 9.85
CA GLY A 699 21.27 25.98 8.69
C GLY A 699 21.56 25.17 7.42
N SER A 700 21.04 23.94 7.32
CA SER A 700 21.24 23.07 6.15
C SER A 700 19.94 22.79 5.39
N SER A 701 20.09 22.19 4.19
CA SER A 701 18.95 21.75 3.38
C SER A 701 18.11 20.67 4.07
N GLN A 702 18.62 19.99 5.11
CA GLN A 702 17.86 19.01 5.89
C GLN A 702 16.70 19.68 6.65
N ILE A 703 16.94 20.82 7.30
CA ILE A 703 15.92 21.59 8.03
C ILE A 703 14.87 22.11 7.08
N THR A 704 15.33 22.71 5.98
CA THR A 704 14.46 23.26 4.94
C THR A 704 13.55 22.18 4.37
N CYS A 705 14.10 20.99 4.09
CA CYS A 705 13.32 19.84 3.64
C CYS A 705 12.27 19.41 4.67
N LEU A 706 12.65 19.28 5.95
CA LEU A 706 11.73 18.91 7.04
C LEU A 706 10.57 19.90 7.19
N GLN A 707 10.85 21.21 7.15
CA GLN A 707 9.84 22.26 7.23
C GLN A 707 8.84 22.19 6.06
N LEU A 708 9.34 21.95 4.83
CA LEU A 708 8.49 21.76 3.66
C LEU A 708 7.63 20.50 3.78
N MET A 709 8.20 19.39 4.28
CA MET A 709 7.46 18.16 4.52
C MET A 709 6.36 18.35 5.58
N ALA A 710 6.65 19.03 6.69
CA ALA A 710 5.67 19.32 7.74
C ALA A 710 4.50 20.15 7.21
N LYS A 711 4.77 21.20 6.42
CA LYS A 711 3.72 21.98 5.74
C LYS A 711 2.86 21.10 4.83
N LYS A 712 3.49 20.21 4.05
CA LYS A 712 2.77 19.29 3.15
C LYS A 712 1.94 18.26 3.89
N ILE A 713 2.41 17.77 5.04
CA ILE A 713 1.66 16.87 5.93
C ILE A 713 0.41 17.54 6.45
N ALA A 714 0.52 18.78 6.94
CA ALA A 714 -0.62 19.54 7.45
C ALA A 714 -1.72 19.72 6.39
N VAL A 715 -1.32 20.04 5.15
CA VAL A 715 -2.24 20.16 4.01
C VAL A 715 -2.88 18.81 3.62
N ALA A 716 -2.10 17.72 3.63
CA ALA A 716 -2.63 16.39 3.33
C ALA A 716 -3.63 15.90 4.41
N GLN A 717 -3.37 16.23 5.68
CA GLN A 717 -4.29 15.88 6.78
C GLN A 717 -5.59 16.69 6.73
N SER A 718 -5.55 17.95 6.31
CA SER A 718 -6.76 18.78 6.21
C SER A 718 -7.74 18.24 5.15
N THR A 719 -7.22 17.82 4.00
CA THR A 719 -8.03 17.13 2.96
C THR A 719 -8.58 15.77 3.39
N SER A 720 -8.06 15.18 4.48
CA SER A 720 -8.51 13.89 5.03
C SER A 720 -9.57 14.03 6.13
N GLY A 721 -10.24 15.19 6.22
CA GLY A 721 -11.43 15.40 7.05
C GLY A 721 -11.27 16.39 8.21
N ASP A 722 -10.35 17.35 8.15
CA ASP A 722 -10.41 18.58 8.97
C ASP A 722 -10.41 19.76 7.99
N VAL A 723 -11.56 20.41 7.79
CA VAL A 723 -11.62 21.66 7.01
C VAL A 723 -10.80 22.69 7.79
N PRO A 724 -9.71 23.25 7.25
CA PRO A 724 -9.00 24.31 7.94
C PRO A 724 -9.90 25.55 7.97
N GLU A 725 -9.97 26.22 9.13
CA GLU A 725 -10.75 27.46 9.33
C GLU A 725 -10.33 28.61 8.38
N SER A 726 -9.19 28.49 7.71
CA SER A 726 -8.73 29.45 6.70
C SER A 726 -8.64 28.82 5.30
N GLY A 727 -9.59 29.20 4.44
CA GLY A 727 -9.45 29.39 3.00
C GLY A 727 -8.61 28.38 2.20
N LEU A 728 -9.32 27.49 1.50
CA LEU A 728 -8.85 26.52 0.49
C LEU A 728 -8.08 27.10 -0.72
N ASP A 729 -7.74 28.39 -0.75
CA ASP A 729 -7.21 29.08 -1.95
C ASP A 729 -5.72 29.51 -1.91
N SER A 730 -5.04 29.45 -0.76
CA SER A 730 -3.65 29.96 -0.66
C SER A 730 -2.55 28.87 -0.59
N LEU A 731 -2.88 27.63 -0.22
CA LEU A 731 -1.89 26.63 0.20
C LEU A 731 -1.42 25.66 -0.89
N ASN A 732 -1.98 25.74 -2.09
CA ASN A 732 -1.68 24.80 -3.19
C ASN A 732 -1.15 25.49 -4.45
N GLN A 733 -0.70 26.75 -4.37
CA GLN A 733 -0.35 27.54 -5.55
C GLN A 733 0.73 26.92 -6.45
N ASP A 734 1.50 25.93 -5.98
CA ASP A 734 2.54 25.33 -6.81
C ASP A 734 2.46 23.84 -7.10
N GLY A 735 1.69 23.00 -6.40
CA GLY A 735 1.62 21.55 -6.71
C GLY A 735 3.00 20.84 -6.84
N ASP A 736 4.06 21.49 -6.38
CA ASP A 736 5.43 21.11 -6.67
C ASP A 736 5.83 19.94 -5.76
N SER A 737 6.70 19.09 -6.28
CA SER A 737 7.33 18.05 -5.47
C SER A 737 8.17 18.72 -4.37
N VAL A 738 8.41 18.02 -3.24
CA VAL A 738 9.22 18.60 -2.13
C VAL A 738 10.60 19.00 -2.67
N GLU A 739 11.12 18.24 -3.62
CA GLU A 739 12.36 18.49 -4.34
C GLU A 739 12.33 19.83 -5.10
N MET A 740 11.25 20.12 -5.84
CA MET A 740 11.10 21.37 -6.58
C MET A 740 10.97 22.58 -5.65
N ALA A 741 10.18 22.46 -4.57
CA ALA A 741 10.05 23.50 -3.57
C ALA A 741 11.38 23.80 -2.87
N LEU A 742 12.13 22.75 -2.52
CA LEU A 742 13.46 22.87 -1.92
C LEU A 742 14.44 23.54 -2.89
N ALA A 743 14.43 23.16 -4.17
CA ALA A 743 15.28 23.77 -5.18
C ALA A 743 14.97 25.26 -5.39
N ARG A 744 13.69 25.66 -5.40
CA ARG A 744 13.30 27.08 -5.47
C ARG A 744 13.84 27.86 -4.28
N GLN A 745 13.73 27.33 -3.06
CA GLN A 745 14.27 27.99 -1.86
C GLN A 745 15.79 28.13 -1.93
N LEU A 746 16.50 27.10 -2.41
CA LEU A 746 17.95 27.16 -2.58
C LEU A 746 18.40 28.23 -3.59
N ILE A 747 17.61 28.50 -4.64
CA ILE A 747 17.95 29.50 -5.65
C ILE A 747 17.54 30.92 -5.22
N ALA A 748 16.58 31.03 -4.30
CA ALA A 748 16.08 32.30 -3.79
C ALA A 748 17.03 32.93 -2.75
N THR A 749 17.81 32.11 -2.05
CA THR A 749 18.98 32.52 -1.25
C THR A 749 20.19 32.78 -2.13
#